data_AF-A0A067FJX4-F1
#
_entry.id   AF-A0A067FJX4-F1
#
_cell.length_a   1.000
_cell.length_b   1.000
_cell.length_c   1.000
_cell.angle_alpha   90.00
_cell.angle_beta   90.00
_cell.angle_gamma   90.00
#
_symmetry.space_group_name_H-M   'P 1'
#
loop_
_entity.id
_entity.type
_entity.pdbx_description
1 polymer ?
#
loop_
_entity_poly.entity_id
_entity_poly.type
_entity_poly.pdbx_seq_one_letter_code
_entity_poly.pdbx_strand_id
1 'polypeptide(L)'
;MADADNPPGIGKHTPPKDFVCPITTHIFDDPVTLETGQTYERRAIQEWIERGNSSCPITRQKLSSTKLPKTNYVLKRLIASWQEQNPGGLDLSHSEPMSKSIVPSNSPNSVISQATIDGTITELKHAITSLCMSEILNESEMAVLQIERCWLEASMELDIQIMLSKPAVINGFVEILFNSVDPRVLEATIFLLSELGSRDKSVIHTLTRVESDVERIVALFKKGLLEAVVLIDLLRPSTRTLIEMDMMESLMTVIKKKEEDFLKMCLKPKSVSVLLLGQMIGDSEESIVSSIANTIVSSKVFESVISSLEAEWAEERIAAVGILLRCMQEDGKCRNSIADKAELAPVMESFMAASDGERFEIVCFLSELVKLNRRTFNEQILHIIKDEGTYSSMHTLLVYLQTANHDQCPVVAGLLLQLDLLAEPRKMSIYREEAIDTLISCLRNSDYPAAQLAAAKTIVSLQGRFTTSGKSLTRAMLLKRAGVGKSYKNLTRTEQIGNICGEDDDTSEEEKAADDWERKMALVLVSHDFGLLFEALEEGLNSRFAELYSACFESATWLIYMLNFLPDTGIFGAARVSLLKRFISAFKSANDIDDRALSLLALNSFAQDPQGLRDINIHMKDIMKGLRELRKYSPLAFEMVKVLSNGHDSSADFWNHRELVHVDSSENGKVLSIACFRDKIFSGHSDGTIKVWTGRGSILHLIQQIREHTKAVTGLAILQSGEMLYSGSLDKTARVWSIGNEEIHCVQVHDIKDQIQNLAVSNSILCFIPQGAGIKVHLRNGKTKLLNSSKYPKCLALVQGKVYCGCQDGAIQEIDLATGTFATIQTGHRKLLGKANPVHALQVHNGLVYTASTSLDGAAVKMWSTSNYNMVGSLPTLSEVRAMVVSSELVYLGCKGGTVEIWDQKRQIRIETLQTGTSGKVQCMALDDNEEFLVIGTSDGRIQAWGLS
;
A
#
# COMPACT_ATOMS: atom_id res chain seq x y z
N MET A 1 49.89 -35.89 -25.45
CA MET A 1 51.13 -36.55 -25.92
C MET A 1 50.70 -37.78 -26.71
N ALA A 2 50.95 -37.75 -28.03
CA ALA A 2 50.93 -38.80 -29.06
C ALA A 2 49.65 -39.67 -29.19
N ASP A 3 48.85 -39.53 -30.25
CA ASP A 3 49.02 -40.04 -31.65
C ASP A 3 48.79 -41.57 -31.74
N ALA A 4 48.07 -42.19 -32.69
CA ALA A 4 47.55 -41.78 -34.00
C ALA A 4 46.46 -42.78 -34.49
N ASP A 5 45.84 -42.42 -35.61
CA ASP A 5 44.81 -43.10 -36.41
C ASP A 5 44.97 -44.61 -36.71
N ASN A 6 43.82 -45.29 -36.84
CA ASN A 6 43.58 -46.35 -37.82
C ASN A 6 42.07 -46.41 -38.23
N PRO A 7 41.71 -46.67 -39.51
CA PRO A 7 40.35 -46.51 -40.06
C PRO A 7 39.52 -47.83 -40.01
N PRO A 8 38.24 -47.85 -40.44
CA PRO A 8 37.14 -48.43 -39.67
C PRO A 8 36.80 -49.87 -40.06
N GLY A 9 36.43 -50.68 -39.07
CA GLY A 9 35.94 -52.03 -39.33
C GLY A 9 35.39 -52.71 -38.08
N ILE A 10 34.06 -52.86 -38.05
CA ILE A 10 33.33 -53.99 -37.44
C ILE A 10 33.56 -54.17 -35.92
N GLY A 11 32.74 -53.50 -35.10
CA GLY A 11 32.72 -53.78 -33.65
C GLY A 11 31.84 -52.88 -32.77
N LYS A 12 30.88 -52.14 -33.32
CA LYS A 12 30.06 -51.16 -32.56
C LYS A 12 28.61 -51.60 -32.36
N HIS A 13 28.33 -52.76 -31.76
CA HIS A 13 26.99 -53.06 -31.23
C HIS A 13 26.99 -53.92 -29.95
N THR A 14 28.15 -54.24 -29.36
CA THR A 14 28.20 -55.06 -28.15
C THR A 14 28.10 -54.19 -26.89
N PRO A 15 27.14 -54.45 -25.98
CA PRO A 15 27.05 -53.71 -24.73
C PRO A 15 28.30 -53.93 -23.86
N PRO A 16 28.75 -52.90 -23.10
CA PRO A 16 29.77 -53.07 -22.07
C PRO A 16 29.42 -54.23 -21.13
N LYS A 17 30.42 -55.02 -20.72
CA LYS A 17 30.21 -56.17 -19.83
C LYS A 17 29.52 -55.80 -18.51
N ASP A 18 29.73 -54.58 -18.04
CA ASP A 18 29.14 -54.07 -16.80
C ASP A 18 27.63 -53.74 -16.93
N PHE A 19 27.09 -53.71 -18.15
CA PHE A 19 25.67 -53.48 -18.43
C PHE A 19 24.88 -54.77 -18.59
N VAL A 20 25.57 -55.91 -18.60
CA VAL A 20 24.98 -57.23 -18.84
C VAL A 20 24.92 -58.01 -17.54
N CYS A 21 23.77 -58.59 -17.24
CA CYS A 21 23.60 -59.43 -16.08
C CYS A 21 24.39 -60.74 -16.23
N PRO A 22 25.22 -61.13 -15.24
CA PRO A 22 25.97 -62.38 -15.29
C PRO A 22 25.12 -63.65 -15.26
N ILE A 23 23.85 -63.57 -14.84
CA ILE A 23 22.94 -64.72 -14.77
C ILE A 23 22.11 -64.84 -16.06
N THR A 24 21.49 -63.74 -16.49
CA THR A 24 20.60 -63.76 -17.66
C THR A 24 21.33 -63.52 -18.97
N THR A 25 22.57 -63.01 -18.93
CA THR A 25 23.37 -62.60 -20.10
C THR A 25 22.72 -61.51 -20.98
N HIS A 26 21.64 -60.90 -20.49
CA HIS A 26 20.95 -59.76 -21.10
C HIS A 26 21.35 -58.45 -20.43
N ILE A 27 21.13 -57.32 -21.12
CA ILE A 27 21.31 -55.98 -20.55
C ILE A 27 20.35 -55.81 -19.36
N PHE A 28 20.80 -55.17 -18.28
CA PHE A 28 19.94 -54.92 -17.11
C PHE A 28 18.76 -54.01 -17.44
N ASP A 29 17.56 -54.43 -17.02
CA ASP A 29 16.34 -53.61 -17.00
C ASP A 29 16.10 -53.07 -15.57
N ASP A 30 16.27 -53.92 -14.56
CA ASP A 30 16.17 -53.54 -13.14
C ASP A 30 17.40 -54.03 -12.34
N PRO A 31 18.55 -53.34 -12.47
CA PRO A 31 19.79 -53.78 -11.84
C PRO A 31 19.75 -53.63 -10.31
N VAL A 32 20.14 -54.67 -9.59
CA VAL A 32 20.25 -54.70 -8.13
C VAL A 32 21.66 -55.13 -7.74
N THR A 33 22.35 -54.30 -6.97
CA THR A 33 23.70 -54.59 -6.48
C THR A 33 23.61 -55.19 -5.08
N LEU A 34 24.11 -56.43 -4.92
CA LEU A 34 24.18 -57.11 -3.62
C LEU A 34 25.31 -56.52 -2.76
N GLU A 35 25.30 -56.84 -1.46
CA GLU A 35 26.36 -56.45 -0.52
C GLU A 35 27.77 -56.94 -0.92
N THR A 36 27.85 -57.97 -1.77
CA THR A 36 29.11 -58.48 -2.33
C THR A 36 29.66 -57.60 -3.47
N GLY A 37 29.01 -56.48 -3.77
CA GLY A 37 29.37 -55.54 -4.85
C GLY A 37 29.03 -56.02 -6.26
N GLN A 38 28.34 -57.17 -6.41
CA GLN A 38 27.94 -57.72 -7.71
C GLN A 38 26.50 -57.32 -8.05
N THR A 39 26.28 -56.94 -9.30
CA THR A 39 24.97 -56.50 -9.80
C THR A 39 24.29 -57.60 -10.59
N TYR A 40 23.00 -57.79 -10.33
CA TYR A 40 22.15 -58.80 -10.96
C TYR A 40 20.82 -58.19 -11.38
N GLU A 41 20.15 -58.81 -12.35
CA GLU A 41 18.79 -58.47 -12.73
C GLU A 41 17.86 -58.89 -11.58
N ARG A 42 16.95 -58.00 -11.14
CA ARG A 42 16.14 -58.21 -9.93
C ARG A 42 15.44 -59.56 -9.95
N ARG A 43 14.77 -59.88 -11.06
CA ARG A 43 14.02 -61.14 -11.22
C ARG A 43 14.92 -62.37 -11.08
N ALA A 44 16.08 -62.34 -11.71
CA ALA A 44 17.01 -63.47 -11.73
C ALA A 44 17.63 -63.75 -10.35
N ILE A 45 18.01 -62.70 -9.61
CA ILE A 45 18.56 -62.88 -8.27
C ILE A 45 17.48 -63.21 -7.23
N GLN A 46 16.25 -62.74 -7.44
CA GLN A 46 15.11 -63.12 -6.62
C GLN A 46 14.81 -64.62 -6.75
N GLU A 47 14.71 -65.14 -7.97
CA GLU A 47 14.53 -66.59 -8.20
C GLU A 47 15.68 -67.42 -7.61
N TRP A 48 16.91 -66.92 -7.66
CA TRP A 48 18.06 -67.59 -7.07
C TRP A 48 17.91 -67.76 -5.54
N ILE A 49 17.45 -66.72 -4.85
CA ILE A 49 17.20 -66.74 -3.39
C ILE A 49 15.97 -67.60 -3.06
N GLU A 50 14.90 -67.52 -3.85
CA GLU A 50 13.67 -68.30 -3.67
C GLU A 50 13.90 -69.81 -3.83
N ARG A 51 14.89 -70.24 -4.62
CA ARG A 51 15.35 -71.64 -4.73
C ARG A 51 16.13 -72.13 -3.50
N GLY A 52 16.23 -71.33 -2.44
CA GLY A 52 16.86 -71.68 -1.17
C GLY A 52 18.36 -71.42 -1.11
N ASN A 53 18.94 -70.72 -2.10
CA ASN A 53 20.37 -70.39 -2.09
C ASN A 53 20.63 -69.14 -1.23
N SER A 54 21.45 -69.29 -0.19
CA SER A 54 21.83 -68.19 0.71
C SER A 54 23.20 -67.58 0.38
N SER A 55 23.70 -67.76 -0.84
CA SER A 55 25.02 -67.28 -1.28
C SER A 55 24.94 -66.57 -2.63
N CYS A 56 25.84 -65.61 -2.83
CA CYS A 56 25.94 -64.87 -4.08
C CYS A 56 26.39 -65.80 -5.24
N PRO A 57 25.72 -65.78 -6.41
CA PRO A 57 26.00 -66.69 -7.52
C PRO A 57 27.45 -66.72 -8.01
N ILE A 58 28.12 -65.56 -8.05
CA ILE A 58 29.49 -65.45 -8.58
C ILE A 58 30.52 -65.53 -7.46
N THR A 59 30.37 -64.72 -6.41
CA THR A 59 31.39 -64.63 -5.36
C THR A 59 31.32 -65.77 -4.36
N ARG A 60 30.21 -66.54 -4.36
CA ARG A 60 29.89 -67.61 -3.40
C ARG A 60 29.92 -67.17 -1.92
N GLN A 61 30.00 -65.87 -1.66
CA GLN A 61 29.91 -65.31 -0.32
C GLN A 61 28.49 -65.46 0.22
N LYS A 62 28.35 -65.79 1.50
CA LYS A 62 27.06 -65.97 2.16
C LYS A 62 26.39 -64.60 2.32
N LEU A 63 25.13 -64.50 1.89
CA LEU A 63 24.36 -63.26 2.01
C LEU A 63 23.83 -63.12 3.44
N SER A 64 24.00 -61.93 4.03
CA SER A 64 23.56 -61.57 5.38
C SER A 64 22.04 -61.36 5.47
N SER A 65 21.41 -61.00 4.35
CA SER A 65 19.96 -60.78 4.23
C SER A 65 19.42 -61.37 2.93
N THR A 66 18.24 -62.00 3.01
CA THR A 66 17.49 -62.49 1.84
C THR A 66 16.61 -61.40 1.20
N LYS A 67 16.55 -60.20 1.79
CA LYS A 67 15.84 -59.06 1.20
C LYS A 67 16.72 -58.37 0.16
N LEU A 68 16.22 -58.26 -1.07
CA LEU A 68 16.92 -57.58 -2.15
C LEU A 68 16.99 -56.06 -1.92
N PRO A 69 18.16 -55.43 -2.16
CA PRO A 69 18.29 -53.98 -2.16
C PRO A 69 17.40 -53.26 -3.18
N LYS A 70 17.29 -51.94 -3.03
CA LYS A 70 16.66 -51.06 -4.02
C LYS A 70 17.47 -51.07 -5.33
N THR A 71 16.82 -50.71 -6.42
CA THR A 71 17.41 -50.63 -7.75
C THR A 71 18.60 -49.69 -7.78
N ASN A 72 19.65 -50.09 -8.50
CA ASN A 72 20.81 -49.25 -8.76
C ASN A 72 20.47 -48.24 -9.88
N TYR A 73 19.88 -47.12 -9.48
CA TYR A 73 19.45 -46.05 -10.39
C TYR A 73 20.62 -45.42 -11.17
N VAL A 74 21.85 -45.46 -10.64
CA VAL A 74 23.04 -44.96 -11.34
C VAL A 74 23.34 -45.83 -12.55
N LEU A 75 23.38 -47.16 -12.37
CA LEU A 75 23.60 -48.09 -13.48
C LEU A 75 22.43 -48.04 -14.49
N LYS A 76 21.19 -47.93 -14.00
CA LYS A 76 20.01 -47.78 -14.86
C LYS A 76 20.05 -46.51 -15.73
N ARG A 77 20.48 -45.36 -15.19
CA ARG A 77 20.69 -44.12 -15.97
C ARG A 77 21.83 -44.25 -16.99
N LEU A 78 22.92 -44.93 -16.63
CA LEU A 78 24.05 -45.15 -17.54
C LEU A 78 23.67 -46.06 -18.72
N ILE A 79 22.86 -47.09 -18.47
CA ILE A 79 22.33 -47.98 -19.51
C ILE A 79 21.36 -47.22 -20.43
N ALA A 80 20.45 -46.42 -19.87
CA ALA A 80 19.53 -45.59 -20.67
C ALA A 80 20.29 -44.61 -21.58
N SER A 81 21.30 -43.92 -21.04
CA SER A 81 22.16 -43.02 -21.83
C SER A 81 22.94 -43.75 -22.93
N TRP A 82 23.39 -44.98 -22.67
CA TRP A 82 24.07 -45.79 -23.69
C TRP A 82 23.12 -46.31 -24.78
N GLN A 83 21.88 -46.65 -24.42
CA GLN A 83 20.81 -47.06 -25.35
C GLN A 83 20.40 -45.91 -26.28
N GLU A 84 20.28 -44.68 -25.76
CA GLU A 84 20.03 -43.47 -26.57
C GLU A 84 21.14 -43.21 -27.60
N GLN A 85 22.40 -43.50 -27.24
CA GLN A 85 23.55 -43.32 -28.12
C GLN A 85 23.75 -44.45 -29.14
N ASN A 86 23.13 -45.63 -28.94
CA ASN A 86 23.26 -46.80 -29.82
C ASN A 86 21.89 -47.41 -30.18
N PRO A 87 21.03 -46.68 -30.93
CA PRO A 87 19.66 -47.11 -31.25
C PRO A 87 19.55 -48.32 -32.21
N GLY A 88 20.68 -48.94 -32.62
CA GLY A 88 20.73 -50.00 -33.64
C GLY A 88 21.03 -51.41 -33.14
N GLY A 89 20.94 -51.69 -31.83
CA GLY A 89 21.31 -52.99 -31.25
C GLY A 89 20.19 -53.66 -30.46
N LEU A 90 19.01 -53.84 -31.05
CA LEU A 90 17.88 -54.57 -30.45
C LEU A 90 17.23 -55.47 -31.51
N ASP A 91 17.89 -56.57 -31.82
CA ASP A 91 17.21 -57.80 -32.22
C ASP A 91 17.89 -58.92 -31.44
N LEU A 92 17.09 -59.77 -30.78
CA LEU A 92 17.42 -60.84 -29.83
C LEU A 92 17.24 -60.50 -28.34
N SER A 93 15.97 -60.35 -27.93
CA SER A 93 15.43 -61.21 -26.85
C SER A 93 13.90 -61.31 -26.94
N HIS A 94 13.45 -62.53 -27.26
CA HIS A 94 12.21 -63.22 -26.88
C HIS A 94 11.09 -62.36 -26.25
N SER A 95 9.86 -62.25 -26.78
CA SER A 95 9.01 -63.32 -27.34
C SER A 95 9.21 -64.68 -26.66
N GLU A 96 8.75 -64.77 -25.42
CA GLU A 96 8.27 -66.03 -24.87
C GLU A 96 6.94 -65.80 -24.11
N PRO A 97 6.13 -66.87 -24.03
CA PRO A 97 4.70 -66.79 -24.27
C PRO A 97 3.94 -66.34 -23.02
N MET A 98 2.93 -65.49 -23.21
CA MET A 98 1.79 -65.54 -22.31
C MET A 98 1.21 -66.95 -22.37
N SER A 99 1.40 -67.68 -21.28
CA SER A 99 0.67 -68.86 -20.93
C SER A 99 -0.82 -68.58 -21.04
N LYS A 100 -1.41 -68.95 -22.18
CA LYS A 100 -2.79 -69.41 -22.22
C LYS A 100 -2.86 -70.60 -21.27
N SER A 101 -3.41 -70.36 -20.08
CA SER A 101 -4.06 -71.43 -19.33
C SER A 101 -5.27 -71.87 -20.15
N ILE A 102 -5.08 -72.90 -20.98
CA ILE A 102 -6.18 -73.75 -21.40
C ILE A 102 -6.48 -74.65 -20.21
N VAL A 103 -7.33 -74.16 -19.32
CA VAL A 103 -8.23 -74.99 -18.53
C VAL A 103 -9.62 -74.45 -18.84
N PRO A 104 -10.55 -75.29 -19.35
CA PRO A 104 -11.88 -74.83 -19.70
C PRO A 104 -12.63 -74.52 -18.41
N SER A 105 -12.72 -73.24 -18.05
CA SER A 105 -13.83 -72.81 -17.20
C SER A 105 -15.07 -72.79 -18.09
N ASN A 106 -15.76 -73.93 -18.11
CA ASN A 106 -17.15 -74.00 -18.55
C ASN A 106 -17.96 -73.10 -17.62
N SER A 107 -17.96 -71.80 -17.91
CA SER A 107 -19.00 -70.89 -17.49
C SER A 107 -19.73 -70.43 -18.77
N PRO A 108 -21.08 -70.43 -18.81
CA PRO A 108 -21.83 -70.18 -20.04
C PRO A 108 -21.65 -68.76 -20.63
N ASN A 109 -20.93 -67.85 -19.96
CA ASN A 109 -20.87 -66.43 -20.32
C ASN A 109 -19.71 -66.05 -21.27
N SER A 110 -18.66 -66.88 -21.43
CA SER A 110 -17.45 -66.50 -22.20
C SER A 110 -17.53 -66.75 -23.71
N VAL A 111 -18.35 -67.70 -24.16
CA VAL A 111 -18.55 -67.98 -25.59
C VAL A 111 -19.54 -66.99 -26.22
N ILE A 112 -20.45 -66.45 -25.41
CA ILE A 112 -21.41 -65.44 -25.83
C ILE A 112 -20.73 -64.08 -26.01
N SER A 113 -19.81 -63.71 -25.11
CA SER A 113 -19.06 -62.44 -25.18
C SER A 113 -18.13 -62.34 -26.39
N GLN A 114 -17.51 -63.44 -26.83
CA GLN A 114 -16.61 -63.42 -27.99
C GLN A 114 -17.38 -63.34 -29.33
N ALA A 115 -18.53 -64.00 -29.42
CA ALA A 115 -19.40 -63.95 -30.61
C ALA A 115 -20.07 -62.57 -30.78
N THR A 116 -20.39 -61.88 -29.68
CA THR A 116 -20.87 -60.49 -29.73
C THR A 116 -19.78 -59.53 -30.23
N ILE A 117 -18.51 -59.75 -29.88
CA ILE A 117 -17.40 -58.87 -30.33
C ILE A 117 -17.12 -59.04 -31.83
N ASP A 118 -17.06 -60.27 -32.35
CA ASP A 118 -16.89 -60.52 -33.79
C ASP A 118 -18.07 -59.96 -34.62
N GLY A 119 -19.29 -59.97 -34.06
CA GLY A 119 -20.47 -59.32 -34.61
C GLY A 119 -20.30 -57.80 -34.69
N THR A 120 -19.89 -57.14 -33.61
CA THR A 120 -19.68 -55.68 -33.58
C THR A 120 -18.59 -55.21 -34.55
N ILE A 121 -17.50 -55.97 -34.74
CA ILE A 121 -16.43 -55.61 -35.69
C ILE A 121 -16.89 -55.74 -37.16
N THR A 122 -17.76 -56.71 -37.46
CA THR A 122 -18.31 -56.86 -38.81
C THR A 122 -19.33 -55.77 -39.13
N GLU A 123 -20.17 -55.40 -38.16
CA GLU A 123 -21.07 -54.23 -38.24
C GLU A 123 -20.28 -52.92 -38.40
N LEU A 124 -19.19 -52.73 -37.64
CA LEU A 124 -18.31 -51.57 -37.74
C LEU A 124 -17.66 -51.45 -39.13
N LYS A 125 -17.14 -52.55 -39.69
CA LYS A 125 -16.57 -52.55 -41.05
C LYS A 125 -17.61 -52.16 -42.11
N HIS A 126 -18.85 -52.61 -41.94
CA HIS A 126 -19.94 -52.25 -42.84
C HIS A 126 -20.27 -50.76 -42.74
N ALA A 127 -20.40 -50.23 -41.52
CA ALA A 127 -20.65 -48.80 -41.28
C ALA A 127 -19.50 -47.92 -41.83
N ILE A 128 -18.24 -48.30 -41.62
CA ILE A 128 -17.08 -47.58 -42.18
C ILE A 128 -17.10 -47.59 -43.72
N THR A 129 -17.50 -48.69 -44.33
CA THR A 129 -17.62 -48.77 -45.80
C THR A 129 -18.72 -47.84 -46.30
N SER A 130 -19.85 -47.79 -45.60
CA SER A 130 -20.95 -46.87 -45.91
C SER A 130 -20.53 -45.41 -45.79
N LEU A 131 -19.82 -45.04 -44.70
CA LEU A 131 -19.31 -43.68 -44.48
C LEU A 131 -18.35 -43.22 -45.58
N CYS A 132 -17.45 -44.09 -46.03
CA CYS A 132 -16.41 -43.74 -47.00
C CYS A 132 -16.86 -43.80 -48.46
N MET A 133 -17.92 -44.58 -48.78
CA MET A 133 -18.26 -44.94 -50.17
C MET A 133 -19.69 -44.58 -50.58
N SER A 134 -20.59 -44.22 -49.66
CA SER A 134 -21.96 -43.85 -50.03
C SER A 134 -22.04 -42.41 -50.51
N GLU A 135 -22.74 -42.20 -51.64
CA GLU A 135 -23.07 -40.86 -52.16
C GLU A 135 -24.35 -40.30 -51.51
N ILE A 136 -25.03 -41.07 -50.66
CA ILE A 136 -26.29 -40.69 -50.00
C ILE A 136 -25.98 -40.21 -48.58
N LEU A 137 -26.15 -38.90 -48.35
CA LEU A 137 -25.87 -38.27 -47.04
C LEU A 137 -26.53 -39.01 -45.87
N ASN A 138 -27.82 -39.36 -46.00
CA ASN A 138 -28.57 -40.04 -44.94
C ASN A 138 -27.99 -41.44 -44.58
N GLU A 139 -27.40 -42.16 -45.53
CA GLU A 139 -26.75 -43.45 -45.24
C GLU A 139 -25.43 -43.25 -44.48
N SER A 140 -24.67 -42.22 -44.85
CA SER A 140 -23.44 -41.83 -44.16
C SER A 140 -23.71 -41.26 -42.75
N GLU A 141 -24.79 -40.50 -42.56
CA GLU A 141 -25.26 -40.01 -41.26
C GLU A 141 -25.63 -41.17 -40.32
N MET A 142 -26.38 -42.16 -40.82
CA MET A 142 -26.73 -43.37 -40.07
C MET A 142 -25.49 -44.22 -39.75
N ALA A 143 -24.51 -44.26 -40.64
CA ALA A 143 -23.24 -44.94 -40.40
C ALA A 143 -22.45 -44.31 -39.23
N VAL A 144 -22.45 -42.98 -39.09
CA VAL A 144 -21.82 -42.30 -37.94
C VAL A 144 -22.44 -42.72 -36.62
N LEU A 145 -23.79 -42.74 -36.53
CA LEU A 145 -24.49 -43.16 -35.32
C LEU A 145 -24.26 -44.65 -34.98
N GLN A 146 -24.11 -45.50 -36.00
CA GLN A 146 -23.72 -46.90 -35.79
C GLN A 146 -22.29 -47.02 -35.28
N ILE A 147 -21.35 -46.23 -35.82
CA ILE A 147 -19.97 -46.21 -35.35
C ILE A 147 -19.89 -45.71 -33.90
N GLU A 148 -20.64 -44.67 -33.54
CA GLU A 148 -20.75 -44.17 -32.16
C GLU A 148 -21.22 -45.27 -31.20
N ARG A 149 -22.29 -45.98 -31.57
CA ARG A 149 -22.80 -47.11 -30.76
C ARG A 149 -21.74 -48.19 -30.59
N CYS A 150 -21.09 -48.61 -31.68
CA CYS A 150 -20.02 -49.60 -31.62
C CYS A 150 -18.85 -49.13 -30.73
N TRP A 151 -18.48 -47.84 -30.79
CA TRP A 151 -17.43 -47.26 -29.95
C TRP A 151 -17.75 -47.33 -28.46
N LEU A 152 -19.00 -47.02 -28.08
CA LEU A 152 -19.46 -47.08 -26.70
C LEU A 152 -19.59 -48.52 -26.16
N GLU A 153 -20.02 -49.46 -27.02
CA GLU A 153 -20.22 -50.87 -26.64
C GLU A 153 -18.90 -51.66 -26.55
N ALA A 154 -17.90 -51.33 -27.37
CA ALA A 154 -16.68 -52.13 -27.48
C ALA A 154 -15.61 -51.88 -26.40
N SER A 155 -15.87 -51.02 -25.41
CA SER A 155 -14.99 -50.82 -24.24
C SER A 155 -13.49 -50.59 -24.57
N MET A 156 -13.20 -49.81 -25.62
CA MET A 156 -11.84 -49.28 -25.91
C MET A 156 -10.81 -50.32 -26.41
N GLU A 157 -11.17 -51.24 -27.30
CA GLU A 157 -10.19 -52.13 -27.97
C GLU A 157 -9.31 -51.39 -28.99
N LEU A 158 -7.99 -51.67 -28.96
CA LEU A 158 -6.97 -51.04 -29.81
C LEU A 158 -7.22 -51.24 -31.32
N ASP A 159 -7.81 -52.38 -31.70
CA ASP A 159 -8.08 -52.72 -33.10
C ASP A 159 -9.15 -51.84 -33.74
N ILE A 160 -10.16 -51.41 -32.97
CA ILE A 160 -11.21 -50.49 -33.41
C ILE A 160 -10.63 -49.08 -33.59
N GLN A 161 -9.77 -48.64 -32.66
CA GLN A 161 -9.07 -47.36 -32.77
C GLN A 161 -8.23 -47.29 -34.05
N ILE A 162 -7.43 -48.31 -34.35
CA ILE A 162 -6.60 -48.36 -35.57
C ILE A 162 -7.47 -48.34 -36.84
N MET A 163 -8.66 -48.97 -36.81
CA MET A 163 -9.57 -48.98 -37.95
C MET A 163 -10.17 -47.60 -38.23
N LEU A 164 -10.56 -46.86 -37.18
CA LEU A 164 -11.19 -45.55 -37.26
C LEU A 164 -10.19 -44.40 -37.47
N SER A 165 -8.95 -44.52 -37.00
CA SER A 165 -7.88 -43.53 -37.23
C SER A 165 -7.39 -43.43 -38.68
N LYS A 166 -7.88 -44.30 -39.60
CA LYS A 166 -7.47 -44.26 -41.00
C LYS A 166 -7.86 -42.93 -41.66
N PRO A 167 -6.97 -42.27 -42.44
CA PRO A 167 -7.27 -40.96 -43.03
C PRO A 167 -8.56 -40.89 -43.87
N ALA A 168 -8.92 -41.97 -44.56
CA ALA A 168 -10.16 -42.05 -45.33
C ALA A 168 -11.41 -41.94 -44.45
N VAL A 169 -11.39 -42.57 -43.28
CA VAL A 169 -12.51 -42.56 -42.32
C VAL A 169 -12.63 -41.19 -41.65
N ILE A 170 -11.49 -40.59 -41.27
CA ILE A 170 -11.44 -39.23 -40.72
C ILE A 170 -11.99 -38.20 -41.72
N ASN A 171 -11.60 -38.29 -43.00
CA ASN A 171 -12.16 -37.41 -44.03
C ASN A 171 -13.68 -37.61 -44.20
N GLY A 172 -14.17 -38.86 -44.10
CA GLY A 172 -15.60 -39.15 -44.11
C GLY A 172 -16.33 -38.47 -42.94
N PHE A 173 -15.78 -38.50 -41.73
CA PHE A 173 -16.33 -37.76 -40.59
C PHE A 173 -16.33 -36.24 -40.81
N VAL A 174 -15.25 -35.67 -41.35
CA VAL A 174 -15.16 -34.23 -41.65
C VAL A 174 -16.20 -33.81 -42.69
N GLU A 175 -16.44 -34.64 -43.71
CA GLU A 175 -17.46 -34.38 -44.72
C GLU A 175 -18.87 -34.34 -44.11
N ILE A 176 -19.18 -35.26 -43.19
CA ILE A 176 -20.45 -35.26 -42.46
C ILE A 176 -20.56 -34.06 -41.52
N LEU A 177 -19.48 -33.68 -40.83
CA LEU A 177 -19.46 -32.53 -39.93
C LEU A 177 -19.83 -31.22 -40.63
N PHE A 178 -19.44 -31.05 -41.91
CA PHE A 178 -19.71 -29.82 -42.66
C PHE A 178 -20.97 -29.85 -43.51
N ASN A 179 -21.51 -31.03 -43.84
CA ASN A 179 -22.69 -31.17 -44.69
C ASN A 179 -23.98 -31.53 -43.94
N SER A 180 -23.90 -32.16 -42.77
CA SER A 180 -25.09 -32.57 -42.01
C SER A 180 -25.76 -31.38 -41.31
N VAL A 181 -27.08 -31.48 -41.13
CA VAL A 181 -27.91 -30.51 -40.40
C VAL A 181 -28.50 -31.14 -39.12
N ASP A 182 -28.36 -32.46 -38.94
CA ASP A 182 -28.90 -33.15 -37.76
C ASP A 182 -27.98 -32.92 -36.54
N PRO A 183 -28.47 -32.29 -35.46
CA PRO A 183 -27.67 -32.04 -34.26
C PRO A 183 -27.14 -33.32 -33.62
N ARG A 184 -27.89 -34.44 -33.66
CA ARG A 184 -27.45 -35.73 -33.08
C ARG A 184 -26.26 -36.32 -33.85
N VAL A 185 -26.26 -36.18 -35.16
CA VAL A 185 -25.17 -36.67 -36.01
C VAL A 185 -23.94 -35.78 -35.84
N LEU A 186 -24.12 -34.47 -35.78
CA LEU A 186 -23.03 -33.52 -35.53
C LEU A 186 -22.39 -33.74 -34.14
N GLU A 187 -23.19 -33.92 -33.08
CA GLU A 187 -22.71 -34.27 -31.73
C GLU A 187 -21.90 -35.57 -31.75
N ALA A 188 -22.43 -36.64 -32.36
CA ALA A 188 -21.75 -37.93 -32.47
C ALA A 188 -20.44 -37.84 -33.27
N THR A 189 -20.44 -37.06 -34.35
CA THR A 189 -19.25 -36.85 -35.20
C THR A 189 -18.14 -36.13 -34.44
N ILE A 190 -18.48 -35.05 -33.71
CA ILE A 190 -17.51 -34.34 -32.88
C ILE A 190 -17.00 -35.22 -31.75
N PHE A 191 -17.89 -35.93 -31.07
CA PHE A 191 -17.52 -36.86 -30.02
C PHE A 191 -16.46 -37.87 -30.51
N LEU A 192 -16.72 -38.54 -31.64
CA LEU A 192 -15.81 -39.51 -32.24
C LEU A 192 -14.48 -38.88 -32.67
N LEU A 193 -14.51 -37.73 -33.34
CA LEU A 193 -13.29 -37.05 -33.78
C LEU A 193 -12.42 -36.58 -32.60
N SER A 194 -13.04 -36.07 -31.53
CA SER A 194 -12.34 -35.67 -30.31
C SER A 194 -11.77 -36.87 -29.55
N GLU A 195 -12.52 -37.97 -29.42
CA GLU A 195 -12.04 -39.21 -28.80
C GLU A 195 -10.83 -39.78 -29.57
N LEU A 196 -10.93 -39.90 -30.89
CA LEU A 196 -9.86 -40.41 -31.74
C LEU A 196 -8.65 -39.46 -31.72
N GLY A 197 -8.89 -38.16 -31.83
CA GLY A 197 -7.85 -37.13 -31.82
C GLY A 197 -7.07 -37.04 -30.50
N SER A 198 -7.74 -37.26 -29.35
CA SER A 198 -7.09 -37.28 -28.05
C SER A 198 -6.13 -38.47 -27.86
N ARG A 199 -6.38 -39.58 -28.57
CA ARG A 199 -5.62 -40.84 -28.43
C ARG A 199 -4.59 -41.04 -29.55
N ASP A 200 -4.81 -40.47 -30.72
CA ASP A 200 -3.96 -40.64 -31.89
C ASP A 200 -3.66 -39.30 -32.57
N LYS A 201 -2.40 -38.86 -32.44
CA LYS A 201 -1.92 -37.59 -33.03
C LYS A 201 -1.98 -37.58 -34.56
N SER A 202 -2.02 -38.73 -35.23
CA SER A 202 -2.14 -38.80 -36.69
C SER A 202 -3.50 -38.32 -37.19
N VAL A 203 -4.55 -38.43 -36.37
CA VAL A 203 -5.89 -37.91 -36.64
C VAL A 203 -5.85 -36.38 -36.67
N ILE A 204 -5.19 -35.75 -35.70
CA ILE A 204 -4.99 -34.28 -35.65
C ILE A 204 -4.19 -33.80 -36.86
N HIS A 205 -3.14 -34.51 -37.26
CA HIS A 205 -2.37 -34.17 -38.46
C HIS A 205 -3.22 -34.27 -39.75
N THR A 206 -4.21 -35.16 -39.78
CA THR A 206 -5.12 -35.28 -40.92
C THR A 206 -6.13 -34.13 -40.96
N LEU A 207 -6.66 -33.72 -39.80
CA LEU A 207 -7.59 -32.61 -39.65
C LEU A 207 -6.96 -31.23 -39.93
N THR A 208 -5.68 -31.06 -39.61
CA THR A 208 -4.95 -29.78 -39.78
C THR A 208 -4.45 -29.53 -41.21
N ARG A 209 -4.77 -30.40 -42.18
CA ARG A 209 -4.31 -30.25 -43.58
C ARG A 209 -4.96 -29.09 -44.34
N VAL A 210 -6.06 -28.53 -43.83
CA VAL A 210 -6.78 -27.42 -44.45
C VAL A 210 -7.17 -26.39 -43.38
N GLU A 211 -6.57 -25.20 -43.41
CA GLU A 211 -6.85 -24.13 -42.42
C GLU A 211 -8.33 -23.71 -42.39
N SER A 212 -9.07 -23.87 -43.49
CA SER A 212 -10.52 -23.57 -43.56
C SER A 212 -11.38 -24.40 -42.61
N ASP A 213 -10.86 -25.53 -42.13
CA ASP A 213 -11.64 -26.47 -41.34
C ASP A 213 -11.74 -26.01 -39.88
N VAL A 214 -10.72 -25.32 -39.35
CA VAL A 214 -10.77 -24.69 -38.01
C VAL A 214 -11.85 -23.60 -37.97
N GLU A 215 -11.92 -22.75 -38.99
CA GLU A 215 -12.93 -21.70 -39.10
C GLU A 215 -14.37 -22.23 -39.11
N ARG A 216 -14.59 -23.33 -39.82
CA ARG A 216 -15.90 -23.98 -39.88
C ARG A 216 -16.27 -24.65 -38.56
N ILE A 217 -15.33 -25.31 -37.88
CA ILE A 217 -15.56 -25.92 -36.56
C ILE A 217 -15.91 -24.83 -35.53
N VAL A 218 -15.21 -23.70 -35.55
CA VAL A 218 -15.54 -22.55 -34.69
C VAL A 218 -16.91 -21.97 -35.03
N ALA A 219 -17.29 -21.91 -36.30
CA ALA A 219 -18.63 -21.49 -36.68
C ALA A 219 -19.73 -22.43 -36.15
N LEU A 220 -19.47 -23.75 -36.09
CA LEU A 220 -20.37 -24.73 -35.46
C LEU A 220 -20.42 -24.54 -33.94
N PHE A 221 -19.28 -24.28 -33.30
CA PHE A 221 -19.20 -23.96 -31.88
C PHE A 221 -20.07 -22.74 -31.53
N LYS A 222 -19.97 -21.66 -32.30
CA LYS A 222 -20.79 -20.45 -32.13
C LYS A 222 -22.29 -20.69 -32.35
N LYS A 223 -22.65 -21.68 -33.18
CA LYS A 223 -24.05 -22.07 -33.41
C LYS A 223 -24.65 -22.94 -32.29
N GLY A 224 -23.86 -23.31 -31.29
CA GLY A 224 -24.32 -23.99 -30.08
C GLY A 224 -23.86 -25.44 -29.93
N LEU A 225 -23.01 -25.95 -30.83
CA LEU A 225 -22.40 -27.27 -30.70
C LEU A 225 -21.19 -27.18 -29.76
N LEU A 226 -21.43 -27.25 -28.46
CA LEU A 226 -20.47 -26.85 -27.43
C LEU A 226 -19.28 -27.82 -27.30
N GLU A 227 -19.48 -29.10 -27.58
CA GLU A 227 -18.47 -30.16 -27.57
C GLU A 227 -17.34 -29.90 -28.58
N ALA A 228 -17.61 -29.08 -29.61
CA ALA A 228 -16.63 -28.68 -30.61
C ALA A 228 -15.38 -28.01 -30.00
N VAL A 229 -15.51 -27.43 -28.80
CA VAL A 229 -14.39 -26.81 -28.07
C VAL A 229 -13.22 -27.77 -27.85
N VAL A 230 -13.51 -29.06 -27.61
CA VAL A 230 -12.49 -30.10 -27.41
C VAL A 230 -11.69 -30.31 -28.69
N LEU A 231 -12.37 -30.34 -29.84
CA LEU A 231 -11.71 -30.48 -31.13
C LEU A 231 -10.89 -29.23 -31.47
N ILE A 232 -11.37 -28.03 -31.15
CA ILE A 232 -10.65 -26.77 -31.34
C ILE A 232 -9.33 -26.79 -30.56
N ASP A 233 -9.35 -27.19 -29.28
CA ASP A 233 -8.13 -27.28 -28.47
C ASP A 233 -7.12 -28.31 -29.00
N LEU A 234 -7.61 -29.49 -29.40
CA LEU A 234 -6.77 -30.53 -29.99
C LEU A 234 -6.08 -30.08 -31.29
N LEU A 235 -6.70 -29.20 -32.07
CA LEU A 235 -6.13 -28.63 -33.29
C LEU A 235 -5.05 -27.58 -33.03
N ARG A 236 -4.91 -27.09 -31.78
CA ARG A 236 -3.94 -26.09 -31.34
C ARG A 236 -3.82 -24.86 -32.26
N PRO A 237 -4.92 -24.15 -32.53
CA PRO A 237 -4.87 -22.90 -33.28
C PRO A 237 -4.01 -21.85 -32.55
N SER A 238 -3.45 -20.90 -33.30
CA SER A 238 -2.68 -19.82 -32.69
C SER A 238 -3.58 -18.90 -31.85
N THR A 239 -3.05 -18.32 -30.77
CA THR A 239 -3.79 -17.39 -29.89
C THR A 239 -4.34 -16.19 -30.65
N ARG A 240 -3.62 -15.68 -31.66
CA ARG A 240 -4.11 -14.62 -32.56
C ARG A 240 -5.36 -15.04 -33.32
N THR A 241 -5.36 -16.25 -33.86
CA THR A 241 -6.51 -16.81 -34.59
C THR A 241 -7.72 -16.95 -33.66
N LEU A 242 -7.53 -17.45 -32.44
CA LEU A 242 -8.61 -17.57 -31.44
C LEU A 242 -9.27 -16.23 -31.09
N ILE A 243 -8.48 -15.15 -31.01
CA ILE A 243 -8.97 -13.79 -30.71
C ILE A 243 -9.71 -13.21 -31.91
N GLU A 244 -9.16 -13.30 -33.13
CA GLU A 244 -9.82 -12.83 -34.37
C GLU A 244 -11.17 -13.51 -34.60
N MET A 245 -11.29 -14.76 -34.14
CA MET A 245 -12.50 -15.56 -34.28
C MET A 245 -13.57 -15.28 -33.23
N ASP A 246 -13.39 -14.36 -32.28
CA ASP A 246 -14.40 -13.89 -31.30
C ASP A 246 -15.23 -15.02 -30.64
N MET A 247 -14.55 -15.95 -29.96
CA MET A 247 -15.19 -17.13 -29.34
C MET A 247 -15.59 -16.92 -27.87
N MET A 248 -15.37 -15.71 -27.34
CA MET A 248 -15.48 -15.42 -25.90
C MET A 248 -16.88 -15.75 -25.35
N GLU A 249 -17.94 -15.26 -25.98
CA GLU A 249 -19.31 -15.50 -25.51
C GLU A 249 -19.64 -16.99 -25.48
N SER A 250 -19.24 -17.74 -26.52
CA SER A 250 -19.46 -19.18 -26.61
C SER A 250 -18.69 -19.96 -25.55
N LEU A 251 -17.41 -19.65 -25.30
CA LEU A 251 -16.64 -20.25 -24.19
C LEU A 251 -17.30 -20.01 -22.84
N MET A 252 -17.78 -18.79 -22.60
CA MET A 252 -18.50 -18.43 -21.38
C MET A 252 -19.82 -19.18 -21.23
N THR A 253 -20.48 -19.57 -22.34
CA THR A 253 -21.67 -20.44 -22.26
C THR A 253 -21.32 -21.87 -21.85
N VAL A 254 -20.19 -22.42 -22.32
CA VAL A 254 -19.73 -23.77 -21.92
C VAL A 254 -19.43 -23.80 -20.43
N ILE A 255 -18.70 -22.81 -19.93
CA ILE A 255 -18.28 -22.77 -18.52
C ILE A 255 -19.48 -22.61 -17.57
N LYS A 256 -20.57 -21.96 -18.00
CA LYS A 256 -21.81 -21.80 -17.21
C LYS A 256 -22.63 -23.08 -17.06
N LYS A 257 -22.51 -24.04 -17.99
CA LYS A 257 -23.30 -25.28 -17.95
C LYS A 257 -22.75 -26.23 -16.89
N LYS A 258 -23.61 -27.13 -16.41
CA LYS A 258 -23.18 -28.18 -15.48
C LYS A 258 -22.41 -29.24 -16.25
N GLU A 259 -21.44 -29.90 -15.61
CA GLU A 259 -20.68 -30.98 -16.25
C GLU A 259 -21.58 -32.14 -16.70
N GLU A 260 -22.69 -32.39 -15.99
CA GLU A 260 -23.67 -33.43 -16.31
C GLU A 260 -24.41 -33.20 -17.64
N ASP A 261 -24.37 -31.97 -18.18
CA ASP A 261 -25.05 -31.61 -19.43
C ASP A 261 -24.23 -31.99 -20.67
N PHE A 262 -22.99 -32.46 -20.52
CA PHE A 262 -22.08 -32.80 -21.62
C PHE A 262 -21.91 -34.31 -21.82
N LEU A 263 -21.55 -34.70 -23.04
CA LEU A 263 -21.10 -36.06 -23.34
C LEU A 263 -19.84 -36.42 -22.54
N LYS A 264 -19.77 -37.68 -22.09
CA LYS A 264 -18.62 -38.20 -21.35
C LYS A 264 -17.44 -38.46 -22.30
N MET A 265 -16.60 -37.44 -22.45
CA MET A 265 -15.41 -37.41 -23.30
C MET A 265 -14.13 -37.59 -22.47
N CYS A 266 -13.02 -37.98 -23.11
CA CYS A 266 -11.69 -38.05 -22.49
C CYS A 266 -11.24 -36.67 -21.98
N LEU A 267 -11.52 -35.63 -22.77
CA LEU A 267 -11.30 -34.23 -22.46
C LEU A 267 -12.65 -33.59 -22.14
N LYS A 268 -12.81 -33.07 -20.93
CA LYS A 268 -14.06 -32.39 -20.54
C LYS A 268 -14.18 -31.05 -21.28
N PRO A 269 -15.32 -30.75 -21.94
CA PRO A 269 -15.52 -29.47 -22.62
C PRO A 269 -15.34 -28.24 -21.72
N LYS A 270 -15.74 -28.35 -20.44
CA LYS A 270 -15.56 -27.28 -19.44
C LYS A 270 -14.08 -27.00 -19.18
N SER A 271 -13.29 -28.04 -18.87
CA SER A 271 -11.86 -27.94 -18.62
C SER A 271 -11.12 -27.32 -19.81
N VAL A 272 -11.44 -27.78 -21.02
CA VAL A 272 -10.88 -27.24 -22.25
C VAL A 272 -11.24 -25.76 -22.46
N SER A 273 -12.47 -25.37 -22.14
CA SER A 273 -12.89 -23.97 -22.25
C SER A 273 -12.11 -23.06 -21.30
N VAL A 274 -11.78 -23.54 -20.09
CA VAL A 274 -10.93 -22.81 -19.14
C VAL A 274 -9.49 -22.71 -19.66
N LEU A 275 -8.94 -23.77 -20.24
CA LEU A 275 -7.61 -23.76 -20.85
C LEU A 275 -7.49 -22.75 -21.99
N LEU A 276 -8.42 -22.78 -22.95
CA LEU A 276 -8.46 -21.84 -24.07
C LEU A 276 -8.66 -20.40 -23.60
N LEU A 277 -9.52 -20.18 -22.61
CA LEU A 277 -9.72 -18.85 -22.02
C LEU A 277 -8.43 -18.34 -21.35
N GLY A 278 -7.71 -19.21 -20.65
CA GLY A 278 -6.41 -18.90 -20.05
C GLY A 278 -5.36 -18.52 -21.09
N GLN A 279 -5.26 -19.29 -22.18
CA GLN A 279 -4.36 -18.98 -23.30
C GLN A 279 -4.68 -17.64 -23.96
N MET A 280 -5.97 -17.34 -24.16
CA MET A 280 -6.38 -16.05 -24.71
C MET A 280 -5.99 -14.89 -23.78
N ILE A 281 -6.07 -15.06 -22.47
CA ILE A 281 -5.69 -14.02 -21.51
C ILE A 281 -4.16 -13.85 -21.38
N GLY A 282 -3.39 -14.94 -21.51
CA GLY A 282 -1.93 -14.92 -21.36
C GLY A 282 -1.19 -14.17 -22.48
N ASP A 283 -1.63 -14.34 -23.73
CA ASP A 283 -0.93 -13.85 -24.94
C ASP A 283 -1.50 -12.55 -25.54
N SER A 284 -2.56 -11.97 -24.94
CA SER A 284 -3.27 -10.80 -25.47
C SER A 284 -2.70 -9.45 -25.04
N GLU A 285 -3.05 -8.40 -25.80
CA GLU A 285 -2.81 -7.01 -25.38
C GLU A 285 -3.59 -6.66 -24.10
N GLU A 286 -3.00 -5.83 -23.22
CA GLU A 286 -3.58 -5.45 -21.91
C GLU A 286 -5.02 -4.92 -21.99
N SER A 287 -5.37 -4.22 -23.08
CA SER A 287 -6.72 -3.66 -23.28
C SER A 287 -7.79 -4.75 -23.46
N ILE A 288 -7.46 -5.82 -24.20
CA ILE A 288 -8.33 -6.97 -24.44
C ILE A 288 -8.46 -7.80 -23.15
N VAL A 289 -7.35 -7.99 -22.44
CA VAL A 289 -7.31 -8.70 -21.16
C VAL A 289 -8.20 -8.01 -20.12
N SER A 290 -8.13 -6.69 -20.01
CA SER A 290 -8.99 -5.91 -19.08
C SER A 290 -10.48 -6.06 -19.39
N SER A 291 -10.86 -6.01 -20.67
CA SER A 291 -12.25 -6.21 -21.10
C SER A 291 -12.75 -7.61 -20.77
N ILE A 292 -11.92 -8.64 -21.02
CA ILE A 292 -12.24 -10.04 -20.74
C ILE A 292 -12.39 -10.26 -19.23
N ALA A 293 -11.43 -9.79 -18.43
CA ALA A 293 -11.45 -9.93 -16.97
C ALA A 293 -12.70 -9.27 -16.35
N ASN A 294 -13.04 -8.05 -16.76
CA ASN A 294 -14.25 -7.36 -16.30
C ASN A 294 -15.54 -8.12 -16.66
N THR A 295 -15.58 -8.72 -17.84
CA THR A 295 -16.70 -9.56 -18.29
C THR A 295 -16.81 -10.83 -17.45
N ILE A 296 -15.68 -11.44 -17.07
CA ILE A 296 -15.66 -12.63 -16.22
C ILE A 296 -16.18 -12.29 -14.82
N VAL A 297 -15.62 -11.25 -14.16
CA VAL A 297 -15.98 -10.82 -12.80
C VAL A 297 -17.47 -10.46 -12.67
N SER A 298 -18.05 -9.84 -13.70
CA SER A 298 -19.47 -9.46 -13.71
C SER A 298 -20.43 -10.62 -14.03
N SER A 299 -19.91 -11.80 -14.35
CA SER A 299 -20.70 -12.95 -14.80
C SER A 299 -20.69 -14.11 -13.81
N LYS A 300 -21.68 -15.01 -13.92
CA LYS A 300 -21.71 -16.29 -13.17
C LYS A 300 -20.55 -17.25 -13.51
N VAL A 301 -19.76 -16.95 -14.55
CA VAL A 301 -18.59 -17.77 -14.91
C VAL A 301 -17.51 -17.67 -13.85
N PHE A 302 -17.40 -16.54 -13.15
CA PHE A 302 -16.42 -16.34 -12.10
C PHE A 302 -16.44 -17.46 -11.04
N GLU A 303 -17.63 -17.81 -10.55
CA GLU A 303 -17.82 -18.91 -9.59
C GLU A 303 -17.43 -20.28 -10.16
N SER A 304 -17.70 -20.48 -11.45
CA SER A 304 -17.35 -21.72 -12.14
C SER A 304 -15.85 -21.85 -12.37
N VAL A 305 -15.15 -20.74 -12.61
CA VAL A 305 -13.68 -20.70 -12.72
C VAL A 305 -13.04 -20.93 -11.35
N ILE A 306 -13.62 -20.42 -10.26
CA ILE A 306 -13.17 -20.75 -8.89
C ILE A 306 -13.30 -22.25 -8.63
N SER A 307 -14.44 -22.87 -9.00
CA SER A 307 -14.60 -24.33 -8.85
C SER A 307 -13.61 -25.15 -9.67
N SER A 308 -13.05 -24.59 -10.75
CA SER A 308 -12.00 -25.26 -11.54
C SER A 308 -10.66 -25.35 -10.81
N LEU A 309 -10.47 -24.66 -9.69
CA LEU A 309 -9.30 -24.87 -8.82
C LEU A 309 -9.33 -26.24 -8.13
N GLU A 310 -10.50 -26.86 -8.00
CA GLU A 310 -10.69 -28.21 -7.44
C GLU A 310 -10.62 -29.31 -8.51
N ALA A 311 -10.38 -28.95 -9.78
CA ALA A 311 -10.34 -29.91 -10.87
C ALA A 311 -9.22 -30.94 -10.68
N GLU A 312 -9.43 -32.18 -11.15
CA GLU A 312 -8.43 -33.24 -11.06
C GLU A 312 -7.15 -32.93 -11.86
N TRP A 313 -7.27 -32.17 -12.94
CA TRP A 313 -6.19 -31.91 -13.89
C TRP A 313 -5.38 -30.65 -13.51
N ALA A 314 -4.07 -30.81 -13.39
CA ALA A 314 -3.18 -29.71 -13.01
C ALA A 314 -3.20 -28.54 -14.01
N GLU A 315 -3.31 -28.83 -15.32
CA GLU A 315 -3.35 -27.81 -16.38
C GLU A 315 -4.60 -26.91 -16.26
N GLU A 316 -5.76 -27.48 -15.94
CA GLU A 316 -6.99 -26.71 -15.69
C GLU A 316 -6.83 -25.80 -14.47
N ARG A 317 -6.27 -26.33 -13.38
CA ARG A 317 -6.01 -25.55 -12.15
C ARG A 317 -5.06 -24.38 -12.43
N ILE A 318 -3.99 -24.59 -13.20
CA ILE A 318 -3.02 -23.54 -13.55
C ILE A 318 -3.66 -22.47 -14.45
N ALA A 319 -4.44 -22.87 -15.45
CA ALA A 319 -5.17 -21.90 -16.29
C ALA A 319 -6.18 -21.09 -15.48
N ALA A 320 -6.92 -21.73 -14.56
CA ALA A 320 -7.83 -21.05 -13.64
C ALA A 320 -7.09 -20.04 -12.74
N VAL A 321 -5.91 -20.40 -12.21
CA VAL A 321 -5.02 -19.50 -11.46
C VAL A 321 -4.65 -18.26 -12.28
N GLY A 322 -4.22 -18.44 -13.54
CA GLY A 322 -3.87 -17.35 -14.43
C GLY A 322 -5.05 -16.40 -14.69
N ILE A 323 -6.24 -16.95 -14.96
CA ILE A 323 -7.47 -16.17 -15.19
C ILE A 323 -7.84 -15.36 -13.93
N LEU A 324 -7.86 -16.01 -12.76
CA LEU A 324 -8.24 -15.37 -11.50
C LEU A 324 -7.22 -14.32 -11.06
N LEU A 325 -5.93 -14.54 -11.30
CA LEU A 325 -4.88 -13.54 -11.06
C LEU A 325 -5.16 -12.26 -11.86
N ARG A 326 -5.47 -12.36 -13.16
CA ARG A 326 -5.83 -11.19 -13.97
C ARG A 326 -7.12 -10.53 -13.50
N CYS A 327 -8.11 -11.31 -13.06
CA CYS A 327 -9.33 -10.75 -12.46
C CYS A 327 -9.03 -9.92 -11.20
N MET A 328 -8.10 -10.37 -10.34
CA MET A 328 -7.69 -9.64 -9.12
C MET A 328 -6.90 -8.36 -9.42
N GLN A 329 -6.13 -8.35 -10.51
CA GLN A 329 -5.36 -7.18 -10.94
C GLN A 329 -6.28 -6.07 -11.48
N GLU A 330 -7.35 -6.44 -12.19
CA GLU A 330 -8.32 -5.51 -12.78
C GLU A 330 -9.40 -5.05 -11.79
N ASP A 331 -10.11 -5.98 -11.14
CA ASP A 331 -11.08 -5.68 -10.08
C ASP A 331 -10.64 -6.31 -8.76
N GLY A 332 -9.95 -5.52 -7.97
CA GLY A 332 -9.42 -5.98 -6.70
C GLY A 332 -10.45 -6.43 -5.67
N LYS A 333 -11.74 -6.11 -5.83
CA LYS A 333 -12.81 -6.54 -4.92
C LYS A 333 -13.08 -8.04 -4.99
N CYS A 334 -12.76 -8.67 -6.12
CA CYS A 334 -13.00 -10.09 -6.33
C CYS A 334 -12.14 -11.00 -5.42
N ARG A 335 -11.03 -10.48 -4.85
CA ARG A 335 -10.15 -11.19 -3.92
C ARG A 335 -10.89 -11.84 -2.75
N ASN A 336 -11.81 -11.10 -2.13
CA ASN A 336 -12.56 -11.62 -0.97
C ASN A 336 -13.45 -12.79 -1.36
N SER A 337 -14.05 -12.74 -2.56
CA SER A 337 -14.88 -13.83 -3.08
C SER A 337 -14.07 -15.05 -3.47
N ILE A 338 -12.86 -14.87 -4.01
CA ILE A 338 -11.92 -15.97 -4.29
C ILE A 338 -11.47 -16.61 -2.99
N ALA A 339 -11.01 -15.81 -2.02
CA ALA A 339 -10.52 -16.29 -0.74
C ALA A 339 -11.58 -17.07 0.06
N ASP A 340 -12.86 -16.69 -0.06
CA ASP A 340 -13.98 -17.36 0.64
C ASP A 340 -14.35 -18.72 0.05
N LYS A 341 -14.04 -18.96 -1.24
CA LYS A 341 -14.56 -20.10 -2.00
C LYS A 341 -13.50 -21.02 -2.60
N ALA A 342 -12.25 -20.58 -2.70
CA ALA A 342 -11.19 -21.35 -3.33
C ALA A 342 -10.57 -22.36 -2.36
N GLU A 343 -10.52 -23.63 -2.76
CA GLU A 343 -9.67 -24.63 -2.13
C GLU A 343 -8.23 -24.50 -2.65
N LEU A 344 -7.29 -24.12 -1.78
CA LEU A 344 -5.90 -23.83 -2.17
C LEU A 344 -4.98 -25.06 -2.12
N ALA A 345 -5.37 -26.13 -1.42
CA ALA A 345 -4.55 -27.34 -1.34
C ALA A 345 -4.24 -27.97 -2.72
N PRO A 346 -5.22 -28.13 -3.65
CA PRO A 346 -4.95 -28.65 -4.99
C PRO A 346 -4.05 -27.73 -5.84
N VAL A 347 -4.10 -26.42 -5.59
CA VAL A 347 -3.24 -25.43 -6.26
C VAL A 347 -1.78 -25.64 -5.84
N MET A 348 -1.53 -25.93 -4.56
CA MET A 348 -0.20 -26.23 -4.06
C MET A 348 0.35 -27.56 -4.63
N GLU A 349 -0.51 -28.54 -4.91
CA GLU A 349 -0.09 -29.77 -5.59
C GLU A 349 0.34 -29.51 -7.04
N SER A 350 -0.39 -28.66 -7.76
CA SER A 350 -0.03 -28.26 -9.14
C SER A 350 1.35 -27.60 -9.23
N PHE A 351 1.78 -26.89 -8.18
CA PHE A 351 3.07 -26.21 -8.14
C PHE A 351 4.26 -27.16 -8.40
N MET A 352 4.16 -28.41 -7.96
CA MET A 352 5.24 -29.41 -8.14
C MET A 352 5.41 -29.84 -9.60
N ALA A 353 4.31 -29.97 -10.33
CA ALA A 353 4.27 -30.41 -11.72
C ALA A 353 4.44 -29.26 -12.75
N ALA A 354 4.24 -28.02 -12.30
CA ALA A 354 4.31 -26.82 -13.13
C ALA A 354 5.73 -26.49 -13.64
N SER A 355 5.79 -25.84 -14.80
CA SER A 355 6.99 -25.19 -15.34
C SER A 355 7.38 -23.93 -14.55
N ASP A 356 8.59 -23.41 -14.75
CA ASP A 356 9.07 -22.26 -13.97
C ASP A 356 8.25 -20.98 -14.17
N GLY A 357 7.64 -20.80 -15.35
CA GLY A 357 6.72 -19.69 -15.62
C GLY A 357 5.39 -19.85 -14.87
N GLU A 358 4.80 -21.03 -14.95
CA GLU A 358 3.53 -21.36 -14.27
C GLU A 358 3.69 -21.33 -12.73
N ARG A 359 4.84 -21.78 -12.21
CA ARG A 359 5.18 -21.65 -10.79
C ARG A 359 5.16 -20.19 -10.33
N PHE A 360 5.71 -19.29 -11.14
CA PHE A 360 5.68 -17.87 -10.80
C PHE A 360 4.26 -17.32 -10.81
N GLU A 361 3.42 -17.70 -11.77
CA GLU A 361 2.01 -17.31 -11.81
C GLU A 361 1.24 -17.78 -10.57
N ILE A 362 1.48 -19.01 -10.11
CA ILE A 362 0.91 -19.52 -8.86
C ILE A 362 1.37 -18.67 -7.67
N VAL A 363 2.66 -18.34 -7.57
CA VAL A 363 3.17 -17.50 -6.48
C VAL A 363 2.57 -16.10 -6.54
N CYS A 364 2.44 -15.50 -7.72
CA CYS A 364 1.77 -14.21 -7.91
C CYS A 364 0.31 -14.27 -7.49
N PHE A 365 -0.42 -15.33 -7.86
CA PHE A 365 -1.80 -15.55 -7.43
C PHE A 365 -1.91 -15.62 -5.92
N LEU A 366 -1.09 -16.45 -5.25
CA LEU A 366 -1.09 -16.56 -3.80
C LEU A 366 -0.70 -15.24 -3.11
N SER A 367 0.31 -14.54 -3.64
CA SER A 367 0.75 -13.24 -3.13
C SER A 367 -0.30 -12.14 -3.29
N GLU A 368 -1.09 -12.15 -4.35
CA GLU A 368 -2.22 -11.24 -4.54
C GLU A 368 -3.42 -11.62 -3.68
N LEU A 369 -3.69 -12.92 -3.50
CA LEU A 369 -4.79 -13.42 -2.69
C LEU A 369 -4.64 -13.03 -1.21
N VAL A 370 -3.40 -12.98 -0.71
CA VAL A 370 -3.08 -12.53 0.66
C VAL A 370 -3.07 -10.99 0.82
N LYS A 371 -3.63 -10.22 -0.11
CA LYS A 371 -3.80 -8.76 0.04
C LYS A 371 -5.25 -8.39 0.39
N LEU A 372 -5.76 -9.00 1.46
CA LEU A 372 -7.15 -8.83 1.92
C LEU A 372 -7.28 -7.66 2.90
N ASN A 373 -8.48 -7.06 2.95
CA ASN A 373 -8.79 -5.95 3.86
C ASN A 373 -8.84 -6.40 5.33
N ARG A 374 -9.38 -7.60 5.59
CA ARG A 374 -9.46 -8.18 6.94
C ARG A 374 -8.19 -8.95 7.26
N ARG A 375 -7.53 -8.60 8.36
CA ARG A 375 -6.26 -9.21 8.76
C ARG A 375 -6.48 -10.62 9.31
N THR A 376 -7.54 -10.82 10.08
CA THR A 376 -7.87 -12.14 10.64
C THR A 376 -8.10 -13.18 9.54
N PHE A 377 -8.84 -12.79 8.49
CA PHE A 377 -9.10 -13.65 7.33
C PHE A 377 -7.81 -13.91 6.53
N ASN A 378 -6.94 -12.91 6.41
CA ASN A 378 -5.63 -13.09 5.78
C ASN A 378 -4.77 -14.16 6.49
N GLU A 379 -4.75 -14.15 7.82
CA GLU A 379 -4.01 -15.15 8.60
C GLU A 379 -4.59 -16.56 8.40
N GLN A 380 -5.91 -16.71 8.26
CA GLN A 380 -6.55 -17.98 7.93
C GLN A 380 -6.08 -18.52 6.56
N ILE A 381 -6.06 -17.67 5.53
CA ILE A 381 -5.57 -18.04 4.20
C ILE A 381 -4.08 -18.44 4.25
N LEU A 382 -3.25 -17.70 5.00
CA LEU A 382 -1.84 -18.06 5.16
C LEU A 382 -1.68 -19.43 5.87
N HIS A 383 -2.53 -19.75 6.85
CA HIS A 383 -2.56 -21.08 7.47
C HIS A 383 -2.96 -22.17 6.48
N ILE A 384 -3.98 -21.95 5.66
CA ILE A 384 -4.39 -22.88 4.60
C ILE A 384 -3.22 -23.17 3.65
N ILE A 385 -2.55 -22.12 3.14
CA ILE A 385 -1.39 -22.27 2.24
C ILE A 385 -0.25 -23.04 2.91
N LYS A 386 -0.04 -22.84 4.21
CA LYS A 386 1.05 -23.46 4.97
C LYS A 386 0.79 -24.92 5.32
N ASP A 387 -0.43 -25.24 5.75
CA ASP A 387 -0.75 -26.46 6.49
C ASP A 387 -1.55 -27.49 5.66
N GLU A 388 -2.30 -27.09 4.63
CA GLU A 388 -3.21 -28.00 3.89
C GLU A 388 -2.58 -28.70 2.68
N GLY A 389 -1.33 -28.38 2.31
CA GLY A 389 -0.63 -29.04 1.21
C GLY A 389 -0.17 -30.47 1.53
N THR A 390 -0.13 -31.34 0.52
CA THR A 390 0.45 -32.70 0.65
C THR A 390 1.95 -32.69 0.96
N TYR A 391 2.64 -31.61 0.57
CA TYR A 391 4.05 -31.36 0.84
C TYR A 391 4.22 -30.07 1.65
N SER A 392 5.38 -29.91 2.30
CA SER A 392 5.70 -28.68 3.01
C SER A 392 5.81 -27.49 2.05
N SER A 393 4.77 -26.65 2.00
CA SER A 393 4.68 -25.46 1.14
C SER A 393 5.89 -24.53 1.33
N MET A 394 6.33 -24.33 2.58
CA MET A 394 7.49 -23.48 2.88
C MET A 394 8.79 -24.02 2.29
N HIS A 395 9.01 -25.33 2.33
CA HIS A 395 10.22 -25.93 1.77
C HIS A 395 10.20 -25.90 0.24
N THR A 396 9.06 -26.16 -0.36
CA THR A 396 8.87 -26.06 -1.82
C THR A 396 9.14 -24.65 -2.34
N LEU A 397 8.62 -23.63 -1.65
CA LEU A 397 8.86 -22.22 -1.98
C LEU A 397 10.34 -21.83 -1.79
N LEU A 398 11.02 -22.35 -0.76
CA LEU A 398 12.45 -22.13 -0.56
C LEU A 398 13.29 -22.71 -1.71
N VAL A 399 13.00 -23.95 -2.12
CA VAL A 399 13.70 -24.57 -3.26
C VAL A 399 13.49 -23.77 -4.53
N TYR A 400 12.26 -23.29 -4.76
CA TYR A 400 11.96 -22.42 -5.91
C TYR A 400 12.69 -21.07 -5.82
N LEU A 401 12.74 -20.44 -4.65
CA LEU A 401 13.45 -19.17 -4.43
C LEU A 401 14.92 -19.25 -4.84
N GLN A 402 15.58 -20.39 -4.54
CA GLN A 402 16.98 -20.64 -4.89
C GLN A 402 17.23 -20.81 -6.39
N THR A 403 16.20 -21.15 -7.17
CA THR A 403 16.29 -21.36 -8.63
C THR A 403 15.62 -20.28 -9.45
N ALA A 404 14.85 -19.39 -8.82
CA ALA A 404 14.04 -18.38 -9.49
C ALA A 404 14.88 -17.26 -10.14
N ASN A 405 14.32 -16.62 -11.16
CA ASN A 405 14.94 -15.46 -11.79
C ASN A 405 14.90 -14.23 -10.86
N HIS A 406 15.83 -13.29 -11.04
CA HIS A 406 15.96 -12.10 -10.18
C HIS A 406 14.68 -11.26 -10.05
N ASP A 407 13.87 -11.19 -11.11
CA ASP A 407 12.60 -10.44 -11.09
C ASP A 407 11.48 -11.17 -10.31
N GLN A 408 11.61 -12.49 -10.14
CA GLN A 408 10.64 -13.34 -9.44
C GLN A 408 10.94 -13.46 -7.95
N CYS A 409 12.24 -13.48 -7.59
CA CYS A 409 12.72 -13.65 -6.22
C CYS A 409 12.01 -12.77 -5.18
N PRO A 410 11.77 -11.46 -5.42
CA PRO A 410 11.16 -10.60 -4.41
C PRO A 410 9.75 -11.00 -3.99
N VAL A 411 8.94 -11.52 -4.92
CA VAL A 411 7.55 -11.93 -4.63
C VAL A 411 7.55 -13.26 -3.88
N VAL A 412 8.41 -14.20 -4.31
CA VAL A 412 8.58 -15.52 -3.66
C VAL A 412 9.09 -15.34 -2.22
N ALA A 413 10.12 -14.50 -2.02
CA ALA A 413 10.67 -14.21 -0.70
C ALA A 413 9.63 -13.54 0.21
N GLY A 414 8.83 -12.61 -0.32
CA GLY A 414 7.74 -11.98 0.40
C GLY A 414 6.71 -12.97 0.94
N LEU A 415 6.23 -13.88 0.08
CA LEU A 415 5.26 -14.90 0.47
C LEU A 415 5.85 -15.88 1.49
N LEU A 416 7.09 -16.36 1.26
CA LEU A 416 7.78 -17.27 2.17
C LEU A 416 7.94 -16.66 3.56
N LEU A 417 8.30 -15.38 3.63
CA LEU A 417 8.45 -14.65 4.89
C LEU A 417 7.11 -14.51 5.65
N GLN A 418 6.00 -14.25 4.94
CA GLN A 418 4.67 -14.20 5.55
C GLN A 418 4.25 -15.55 6.14
N LEU A 419 4.56 -16.67 5.46
CA LEU A 419 4.25 -18.02 5.94
C LEU A 419 5.11 -18.43 7.16
N ASP A 420 6.39 -18.05 7.17
CA ASP A 420 7.28 -18.29 8.32
C ASP A 420 6.81 -17.52 9.57
N LEU A 421 6.34 -16.30 9.39
CA LEU A 421 5.86 -15.42 10.48
C LEU A 421 4.58 -15.86 11.17
N LEU A 422 3.88 -16.87 10.64
CA LEU A 422 2.85 -17.58 11.39
C LEU A 422 3.43 -18.36 12.58
N ALA A 423 4.71 -18.74 12.53
CA ALA A 423 5.44 -19.31 13.67
C ALA A 423 6.03 -18.22 14.57
N GLU A 424 6.53 -18.60 15.76
CA GLU A 424 7.08 -17.65 16.72
C GLU A 424 8.26 -16.83 16.12
N PRO A 425 8.19 -15.48 16.12
CA PRO A 425 9.19 -14.63 15.49
C PRO A 425 10.56 -14.67 16.20
N ARG A 426 10.67 -15.23 17.40
CA ARG A 426 11.93 -15.31 18.16
C ARG A 426 12.79 -16.53 17.84
N LYS A 427 12.26 -17.51 17.11
CA LYS A 427 13.01 -18.69 16.70
C LYS A 427 13.73 -18.41 15.38
N MET A 428 15.01 -18.79 15.33
CA MET A 428 15.81 -18.74 14.11
C MET A 428 15.19 -19.67 13.07
N SER A 429 15.06 -19.19 11.83
CA SER A 429 14.43 -19.92 10.74
C SER A 429 15.21 -19.70 9.46
N ILE A 430 15.63 -20.79 8.82
CA ILE A 430 16.37 -20.77 7.56
C ILE A 430 15.52 -20.09 6.46
N TYR A 431 14.19 -20.29 6.49
CA TYR A 431 13.27 -19.68 5.52
C TYR A 431 13.29 -18.16 5.59
N ARG A 432 13.36 -17.62 6.81
CA ARG A 432 13.36 -16.18 7.06
C ARG A 432 14.68 -15.54 6.67
N GLU A 433 15.80 -16.16 7.03
CA GLU A 433 17.13 -15.64 6.69
C GLU A 433 17.28 -15.55 5.18
N GLU A 434 17.02 -16.65 4.46
CA GLU A 434 17.12 -16.67 3.00
C GLU A 434 16.17 -15.67 2.33
N ALA A 435 14.93 -15.55 2.82
CA ALA A 435 13.96 -14.61 2.26
C ALA A 435 14.40 -13.14 2.44
N ILE A 436 14.88 -12.77 3.63
CA ILE A 436 15.31 -11.39 3.90
C ILE A 436 16.62 -11.08 3.17
N ASP A 437 17.58 -12.00 3.15
CA ASP A 437 18.84 -11.85 2.40
C ASP A 437 18.57 -11.66 0.91
N THR A 438 17.62 -12.42 0.36
CA THR A 438 17.21 -12.27 -1.03
C THR A 438 16.59 -10.90 -1.30
N LEU A 439 15.70 -10.41 -0.42
CA LEU A 439 15.11 -9.06 -0.55
C LEU A 439 16.17 -7.96 -0.47
N ILE A 440 17.12 -8.07 0.47
CA ILE A 440 18.24 -7.12 0.62
C ILE A 440 19.14 -7.14 -0.62
N SER A 441 19.48 -8.33 -1.13
CA SER A 441 20.28 -8.50 -2.34
C SER A 441 19.60 -7.88 -3.56
N CYS A 442 18.30 -8.13 -3.76
CA CYS A 442 17.51 -7.52 -4.83
C CYS A 442 17.44 -6.00 -4.71
N LEU A 443 17.31 -5.43 -3.50
CA LEU A 443 17.30 -3.97 -3.30
C LEU A 443 18.64 -3.32 -3.62
N ARG A 444 19.76 -3.95 -3.27
CA ARG A 444 21.12 -3.43 -3.51
C ARG A 444 21.54 -3.54 -4.97
N ASN A 445 20.92 -4.43 -5.74
CA ASN A 445 21.33 -4.68 -7.11
C ASN A 445 20.80 -3.61 -8.09
N SER A 446 21.60 -2.58 -8.34
CA SER A 446 21.27 -1.49 -9.27
C SER A 446 21.16 -1.90 -10.74
N ASP A 447 21.66 -3.07 -11.11
CA ASP A 447 21.65 -3.54 -12.49
C ASP A 447 20.24 -4.00 -12.94
N TYR A 448 19.35 -4.31 -11.99
CA TYR A 448 17.99 -4.78 -12.23
C TYR A 448 16.94 -3.91 -11.53
N PRO A 449 16.55 -2.75 -12.12
CA PRO A 449 15.59 -1.83 -11.50
C PRO A 449 14.20 -2.43 -11.26
N ALA A 450 13.78 -3.39 -12.11
CA ALA A 450 12.50 -4.09 -11.96
C ALA A 450 12.49 -4.94 -10.67
N ALA A 451 13.55 -5.73 -10.45
CA ALA A 451 13.75 -6.50 -9.22
C ALA A 451 13.87 -5.60 -7.98
N GLN A 452 14.59 -4.46 -8.06
CA GLN A 452 14.66 -3.47 -6.97
C GLN A 452 13.28 -2.95 -6.60
N LEU A 453 12.49 -2.56 -7.61
CA LEU A 453 11.15 -2.05 -7.42
C LEU A 453 10.21 -3.11 -6.84
N ALA A 454 10.30 -4.34 -7.33
CA ALA A 454 9.54 -5.48 -6.80
C ALA A 454 9.89 -5.73 -5.33
N ALA A 455 11.18 -5.72 -4.95
CA ALA A 455 11.61 -5.88 -3.56
C ALA A 455 11.09 -4.75 -2.65
N ALA A 456 11.19 -3.49 -3.09
CA ALA A 456 10.65 -2.36 -2.34
C ALA A 456 9.12 -2.45 -2.18
N LYS A 457 8.39 -2.79 -3.25
CA LYS A 457 6.93 -2.97 -3.21
C LYS A 457 6.52 -4.15 -2.32
N THR A 458 7.29 -5.26 -2.34
CA THR A 458 7.09 -6.38 -1.44
C THR A 458 7.22 -5.92 0.01
N ILE A 459 8.30 -5.21 0.38
CA ILE A 459 8.51 -4.74 1.75
C ILE A 459 7.38 -3.83 2.24
N VAL A 460 6.89 -2.91 1.40
CA VAL A 460 5.71 -2.10 1.72
C VAL A 460 4.49 -3.00 1.98
N SER A 461 4.26 -4.01 1.14
CA SER A 461 3.13 -4.93 1.28
C SER A 461 3.21 -5.80 2.54
N LEU A 462 4.41 -6.08 3.06
CA LEU A 462 4.60 -6.88 4.28
C LEU A 462 4.00 -6.22 5.53
N GLN A 463 3.79 -4.90 5.53
CA GLN A 463 3.05 -4.23 6.61
C GLN A 463 1.65 -4.84 6.83
N GLY A 464 1.03 -5.40 5.77
CA GLY A 464 -0.15 -6.26 5.89
C GLY A 464 -1.50 -5.55 6.00
N ARG A 465 -1.58 -4.25 5.71
CA ARG A 465 -2.83 -3.47 5.68
C ARG A 465 -3.18 -3.08 4.24
N PHE A 466 -4.35 -3.51 3.76
CA PHE A 466 -4.78 -3.32 2.38
C PHE A 466 -6.20 -2.76 2.29
N THR A 467 -6.49 -2.05 1.19
CA THR A 467 -7.86 -1.67 0.83
C THR A 467 -8.65 -2.88 0.36
N THR A 468 -9.97 -2.71 0.20
CA THR A 468 -10.82 -3.72 -0.49
C THR A 468 -10.36 -4.04 -1.91
N SER A 469 -9.61 -3.15 -2.54
CA SER A 469 -9.02 -3.34 -3.87
C SER A 469 -7.59 -3.92 -3.83
N GLY A 470 -7.06 -4.28 -2.66
CA GLY A 470 -5.69 -4.82 -2.49
C GLY A 470 -4.56 -3.79 -2.55
N LYS A 471 -4.86 -2.48 -2.54
CA LYS A 471 -3.82 -1.44 -2.49
C LYS A 471 -3.30 -1.28 -1.08
N SER A 472 -1.99 -1.08 -0.92
CA SER A 472 -1.40 -0.88 0.40
C SER A 472 -1.90 0.40 1.06
N LEU A 473 -2.23 0.32 2.35
CA LEU A 473 -2.63 1.45 3.19
C LEU A 473 -1.45 2.07 3.97
N THR A 474 -0.21 1.65 3.71
CA THR A 474 0.99 2.09 4.46
C THR A 474 1.12 3.60 4.51
N ARG A 475 1.15 4.26 3.34
CA ARG A 475 1.28 5.71 3.26
C ARG A 475 0.18 6.44 4.01
N ALA A 476 -1.08 6.02 3.83
CA ALA A 476 -2.23 6.64 4.46
C ALA A 476 -2.21 6.49 6.00
N MET A 477 -1.77 5.33 6.51
CA MET A 477 -1.64 5.07 7.94
C MET A 477 -0.49 5.87 8.57
N LEU A 478 0.65 5.98 7.89
CA LEU A 478 1.75 6.82 8.36
C LEU A 478 1.37 8.30 8.40
N LEU A 479 0.63 8.80 7.39
CA LEU A 479 0.09 10.17 7.40
C LEU A 479 -0.93 10.39 8.52
N LYS A 480 -1.77 9.40 8.82
CA LYS A 480 -2.68 9.42 9.99
C LYS A 480 -1.88 9.55 11.29
N ARG A 481 -0.78 8.79 11.44
CA ARG A 481 0.14 8.85 12.59
C ARG A 481 0.90 10.18 12.67
N ALA A 482 1.21 10.81 11.54
CA ALA A 482 1.79 12.15 11.47
C ALA A 482 0.76 13.28 11.74
N GLY A 483 -0.54 12.95 11.88
CA GLY A 483 -1.62 13.89 12.16
C GLY A 483 -2.13 14.70 10.95
N VAL A 484 -1.73 14.33 9.73
CA VAL A 484 -2.21 14.95 8.48
C VAL A 484 -3.42 14.15 7.95
N GLY A 485 -4.58 14.35 8.58
CA GLY A 485 -5.74 13.47 8.41
C GLY A 485 -6.64 13.72 7.18
N LYS A 486 -6.35 14.72 6.33
CA LYS A 486 -7.22 15.03 5.17
C LYS A 486 -7.18 13.93 4.10
N SER A 487 -6.02 13.32 3.85
CA SER A 487 -5.84 12.27 2.84
C SER A 487 -6.51 10.95 3.25
N TYR A 488 -6.32 10.51 4.50
CA TYR A 488 -6.96 9.30 5.05
C TYR A 488 -8.49 9.40 5.08
N LYS A 489 -9.06 10.54 5.49
CA LYS A 489 -10.53 10.74 5.52
C LYS A 489 -11.16 10.77 4.13
N ASN A 490 -10.42 11.18 3.10
CA ASN A 490 -10.89 11.14 1.72
C ASN A 490 -10.86 9.70 1.20
N LEU A 491 -9.81 8.94 1.49
CA LEU A 491 -9.72 7.52 1.11
C LEU A 491 -10.83 6.70 1.78
N THR A 492 -11.03 6.85 3.09
CA THR A 492 -12.11 6.15 3.82
C THR A 492 -13.50 6.59 3.37
N ARG A 493 -13.70 7.87 3.02
CA ARG A 493 -14.99 8.33 2.44
C ARG A 493 -15.25 7.79 1.04
N THR A 494 -14.23 7.59 0.23
CA THR A 494 -14.39 7.06 -1.13
C THR A 494 -14.73 5.56 -1.08
N GLU A 495 -14.23 4.84 -0.07
CA GLU A 495 -14.47 3.40 0.12
C GLU A 495 -15.72 3.10 0.96
N GLN A 496 -16.09 3.94 1.93
CA GLN A 496 -17.32 3.79 2.73
C GLN A 496 -18.62 3.97 1.91
N ILE A 497 -18.55 4.55 0.72
CA ILE A 497 -19.69 4.62 -0.20
C ILE A 497 -20.05 3.22 -0.75
N GLY A 498 -19.19 2.20 -0.57
CA GLY A 498 -19.43 0.82 -1.00
C GLY A 498 -19.92 -0.16 0.07
N ASN A 499 -19.76 0.13 1.37
CA ASN A 499 -20.05 -0.84 2.44
C ASN A 499 -21.07 -0.30 3.45
N ILE A 500 -22.33 -0.70 3.29
CA ILE A 500 -23.34 -0.70 4.37
C ILE A 500 -23.39 -2.11 4.94
N CYS A 501 -22.54 -2.40 5.92
CA CYS A 501 -22.61 -3.52 6.89
C CYS A 501 -21.38 -3.31 7.80
N GLY A 502 -21.40 -3.09 9.11
CA GLY A 502 -22.25 -3.50 10.22
C GLY A 502 -21.26 -3.63 11.41
N GLU A 503 -21.58 -2.97 12.53
CA GLU A 503 -20.97 -3.13 13.88
C GLU A 503 -19.54 -2.59 14.14
N ASP A 504 -19.46 -1.57 15.02
CA ASP A 504 -18.23 -0.87 15.44
C ASP A 504 -17.25 -1.76 16.25
N ASP A 505 -17.68 -2.91 16.80
CA ASP A 505 -16.82 -3.81 17.60
C ASP A 505 -15.84 -4.64 16.76
N ASP A 506 -16.23 -5.10 15.57
CA ASP A 506 -15.37 -5.85 14.64
C ASP A 506 -14.16 -5.02 14.15
N THR A 507 -14.31 -3.69 14.12
CA THR A 507 -13.22 -2.80 13.69
C THR A 507 -12.06 -2.75 14.69
N SER A 508 -12.34 -2.91 16.00
CA SER A 508 -11.30 -2.83 17.03
C SER A 508 -10.44 -4.09 17.10
N GLU A 509 -11.04 -5.27 16.90
CA GLU A 509 -10.29 -6.54 16.87
C GLU A 509 -9.41 -6.64 15.61
N GLU A 510 -9.92 -6.24 14.45
CA GLU A 510 -9.14 -6.19 13.21
C GLU A 510 -7.99 -5.18 13.29
N GLU A 511 -8.20 -4.01 13.94
CA GLU A 511 -7.12 -3.04 14.16
C GLU A 511 -6.02 -3.61 15.06
N LYS A 512 -6.36 -4.36 16.11
CA LYS A 512 -5.39 -5.02 17.00
C LYS A 512 -4.61 -6.11 16.27
N ALA A 513 -5.29 -6.97 15.52
CA ALA A 513 -4.64 -8.03 14.74
C ALA A 513 -3.63 -7.43 13.74
N ALA A 514 -4.01 -6.34 13.07
CA ALA A 514 -3.13 -5.64 12.13
C ALA A 514 -1.93 -4.97 12.82
N ASP A 515 -2.11 -4.38 14.02
CA ASP A 515 -1.00 -3.80 14.79
C ASP A 515 -0.03 -4.88 15.32
N ASP A 516 -0.56 -6.04 15.75
CA ASP A 516 0.26 -7.18 16.19
C ASP A 516 1.07 -7.78 15.03
N TRP A 517 0.46 -7.92 13.85
CA TRP A 517 1.17 -8.32 12.64
C TRP A 517 2.26 -7.33 12.25
N GLU A 518 1.94 -6.04 12.21
CA GLU A 518 2.89 -4.98 11.88
C GLU A 518 4.11 -5.01 12.81
N ARG A 519 3.89 -5.24 14.11
CA ARG A 519 4.95 -5.38 15.11
C ARG A 519 5.81 -6.62 14.89
N LYS A 520 5.20 -7.78 14.64
CA LYS A 520 5.94 -9.05 14.38
C LYS A 520 6.81 -8.93 13.13
N MET A 521 6.24 -8.40 12.05
CA MET A 521 6.92 -8.21 10.77
C MET A 521 8.07 -7.21 10.90
N ALA A 522 7.83 -6.04 11.50
CA ALA A 522 8.86 -5.02 11.69
C ALA A 522 10.01 -5.54 12.56
N LEU A 523 9.71 -6.30 13.63
CA LEU A 523 10.73 -6.91 14.47
C LEU A 523 11.65 -7.82 13.65
N VAL A 524 11.08 -8.71 12.83
CA VAL A 524 11.85 -9.66 12.02
C VAL A 524 12.72 -8.94 10.99
N LEU A 525 12.14 -8.03 10.20
CA LEU A 525 12.85 -7.29 9.15
C LEU A 525 14.01 -6.46 9.70
N VAL A 526 13.82 -5.83 10.86
CA VAL A 526 14.80 -4.92 11.44
C VAL A 526 15.88 -5.67 12.23
N SER A 527 15.53 -6.79 12.85
CA SER A 527 16.49 -7.62 13.62
C SER A 527 17.47 -8.41 12.77
N HIS A 528 17.14 -8.64 11.49
CA HIS A 528 17.99 -9.39 10.57
C HIS A 528 19.35 -8.69 10.39
N ASP A 529 20.43 -9.44 10.65
CA ASP A 529 21.82 -8.99 10.59
C ASP A 529 22.07 -7.58 11.15
N PHE A 530 21.44 -7.26 12.29
CA PHE A 530 21.62 -5.97 12.95
C PHE A 530 21.20 -4.75 12.10
N GLY A 531 20.18 -4.91 11.26
CA GLY A 531 19.56 -3.81 10.51
C GLY A 531 20.18 -3.52 9.14
N LEU A 532 20.80 -4.52 8.49
CA LEU A 532 21.32 -4.40 7.12
C LEU A 532 20.29 -3.89 6.10
N LEU A 533 19.01 -4.15 6.36
CA LEU A 533 17.90 -3.65 5.54
C LEU A 533 17.89 -2.13 5.45
N PHE A 534 18.28 -1.40 6.50
CA PHE A 534 18.32 0.07 6.46
C PHE A 534 19.38 0.61 5.49
N GLU A 535 20.52 -0.08 5.35
CA GLU A 535 21.53 0.26 4.35
C GLU A 535 21.01 0.02 2.94
N ALA A 536 20.31 -1.10 2.71
CA ALA A 536 19.69 -1.39 1.41
C ALA A 536 18.60 -0.38 1.03
N LEU A 537 17.79 0.05 2.02
CA LEU A 537 16.80 1.10 1.82
C LEU A 537 17.45 2.47 1.55
N GLU A 538 18.60 2.76 2.15
CA GLU A 538 19.35 3.99 1.85
C GLU A 538 19.74 4.06 0.36
N GLU A 539 20.16 2.94 -0.23
CA GLU A 539 20.52 2.86 -1.65
C GLU A 539 19.31 3.11 -2.55
N GLY A 540 18.14 2.53 -2.23
CA GLY A 540 16.89 2.79 -2.92
C GLY A 540 16.42 4.25 -2.82
N LEU A 541 16.67 4.91 -1.67
CA LEU A 541 16.41 6.35 -1.48
C LEU A 541 17.34 7.26 -2.29
N ASN A 542 18.47 6.76 -2.79
CA ASN A 542 19.36 7.49 -3.70
C ASN A 542 19.01 7.26 -5.18
N SER A 543 18.01 6.43 -5.47
CA SER A 543 17.60 6.12 -6.83
C SER A 543 16.92 7.32 -7.52
N ARG A 544 17.05 7.37 -8.85
CA ARG A 544 16.37 8.35 -9.70
C ARG A 544 14.94 7.93 -10.06
N PHE A 545 14.59 6.67 -9.84
CA PHE A 545 13.25 6.15 -10.14
C PHE A 545 12.27 6.57 -9.05
N ALA A 546 11.29 7.41 -9.40
CA ALA A 546 10.34 7.96 -8.45
C ALA A 546 9.53 6.89 -7.70
N GLU A 547 9.13 5.81 -8.39
CA GLU A 547 8.39 4.71 -7.76
C GLU A 547 9.24 3.95 -6.73
N LEU A 548 10.51 3.68 -7.05
CA LEU A 548 11.44 3.01 -6.13
C LEU A 548 11.73 3.90 -4.92
N TYR A 549 11.99 5.19 -5.16
CA TYR A 549 12.17 6.17 -4.09
C TYR A 549 10.97 6.20 -3.15
N SER A 550 9.75 6.28 -3.69
CA SER A 550 8.52 6.32 -2.89
C SER A 550 8.34 5.05 -2.06
N ALA A 551 8.54 3.87 -2.64
CA ALA A 551 8.39 2.60 -1.94
C ALA A 551 9.44 2.42 -0.83
N CYS A 552 10.70 2.77 -1.11
CA CYS A 552 11.78 2.76 -0.10
C CYS A 552 11.55 3.79 1.01
N PHE A 553 11.05 4.98 0.66
CA PHE A 553 10.74 6.05 1.61
C PHE A 553 9.60 5.67 2.56
N GLU A 554 8.54 5.07 2.05
CA GLU A 554 7.44 4.55 2.86
C GLU A 554 7.89 3.40 3.76
N SER A 555 8.66 2.45 3.21
CA SER A 555 9.22 1.32 3.97
C SER A 555 10.13 1.80 5.11
N ALA A 556 11.05 2.72 4.80
CA ALA A 556 11.98 3.27 5.78
C ALA A 556 11.25 4.05 6.88
N THR A 557 10.28 4.90 6.52
CA THR A 557 9.48 5.67 7.48
C THR A 557 8.69 4.73 8.40
N TRP A 558 8.09 3.69 7.84
CA TRP A 558 7.37 2.66 8.59
C TRP A 558 8.27 1.95 9.60
N LEU A 559 9.40 1.40 9.16
CA LEU A 559 10.29 0.64 10.04
C LEU A 559 10.91 1.51 11.14
N ILE A 560 11.30 2.76 10.84
CA ILE A 560 11.81 3.71 11.83
C ILE A 560 10.73 4.06 12.87
N TYR A 561 9.48 4.25 12.45
CA TYR A 561 8.38 4.49 13.39
C TYR A 561 8.17 3.29 14.33
N MET A 562 8.26 2.07 13.79
CA MET A 562 8.06 0.84 14.57
C MET A 562 9.16 0.59 15.61
N LEU A 563 10.38 1.07 15.38
CA LEU A 563 11.49 0.96 16.35
C LEU A 563 11.14 1.52 17.74
N ASN A 564 10.27 2.54 17.84
CA ASN A 564 9.83 3.11 19.13
C ASN A 564 9.04 2.11 19.99
N PHE A 565 8.52 1.04 19.40
CA PHE A 565 7.68 0.04 20.06
C PHE A 565 8.35 -1.33 20.19
N LEU A 566 9.55 -1.49 19.63
CA LEU A 566 10.34 -2.71 19.68
C LEU A 566 11.32 -2.66 20.87
N PRO A 567 11.77 -3.82 21.38
CA PRO A 567 12.78 -3.85 22.43
C PRO A 567 14.08 -3.20 21.96
N ASP A 568 14.74 -2.48 22.85
CA ASP A 568 16.02 -1.82 22.55
C ASP A 568 17.13 -2.86 22.38
N THR A 569 17.50 -3.11 21.12
CA THR A 569 18.55 -4.03 20.69
C THR A 569 19.76 -3.30 20.11
N GLY A 570 19.81 -1.96 20.19
CA GLY A 570 20.85 -1.14 19.56
C GLY A 570 20.68 -0.90 18.06
N ILE A 571 19.66 -1.50 17.42
CA ILE A 571 19.39 -1.34 15.98
C ILE A 571 18.99 0.12 15.63
N PHE A 572 18.47 0.86 16.61
CA PHE A 572 18.21 2.29 16.46
C PHE A 572 19.46 3.08 16.04
N GLY A 573 20.63 2.65 16.51
CA GLY A 573 21.92 3.22 16.11
C GLY A 573 22.23 2.99 14.63
N ALA A 574 21.98 1.79 14.12
CA ALA A 574 22.17 1.46 12.71
C ALA A 574 21.24 2.28 11.80
N ALA A 575 19.94 2.32 12.13
CA ALA A 575 18.96 3.12 11.39
C ALA A 575 19.34 4.60 11.32
N ARG A 576 19.85 5.16 12.42
CA ARG A 576 20.29 6.56 12.50
C ARG A 576 21.47 6.85 11.59
N VAL A 577 22.49 5.98 11.57
CA VAL A 577 23.69 6.18 10.73
C VAL A 577 23.34 6.17 9.25
N SER A 578 22.48 5.26 8.81
CA SER A 578 22.10 5.10 7.40
C SER A 578 21.07 6.13 6.93
N LEU A 579 20.01 6.37 7.72
CA LEU A 579 18.81 7.05 7.21
C LEU A 579 18.61 8.48 7.71
N LEU A 580 19.18 8.89 8.84
CA LEU A 580 18.89 10.20 9.45
C LEU A 580 19.19 11.37 8.48
N LYS A 581 20.37 11.35 7.84
CA LYS A 581 20.76 12.39 6.88
C LYS A 581 19.82 12.46 5.68
N ARG A 582 19.28 11.32 5.24
CA ARG A 582 18.35 11.22 4.11
C ARG A 582 17.01 11.85 4.46
N PHE A 583 16.46 11.55 5.64
CA PHE A 583 15.21 12.17 6.11
C PHE A 583 15.35 13.68 6.36
N ILE A 584 16.50 14.14 6.86
CA ILE A 584 16.78 15.58 6.97
C ILE A 584 16.82 16.23 5.59
N SER A 585 17.45 15.60 4.60
CA SER A 585 17.47 16.10 3.21
C SER A 585 16.07 16.12 2.59
N ALA A 586 15.31 15.03 2.72
CA ALA A 586 13.95 14.91 2.22
C ALA A 586 13.01 15.96 2.84
N PHE A 587 13.12 16.21 4.14
CA PHE A 587 12.35 17.24 4.83
C PHE A 587 12.62 18.66 4.28
N LYS A 588 13.87 18.93 3.86
CA LYS A 588 14.26 20.22 3.27
C LYS A 588 13.80 20.37 1.81
N SER A 589 13.92 19.31 1.02
CA SER A 589 13.72 19.36 -0.43
C SER A 589 12.28 19.10 -0.86
N ALA A 590 11.48 18.40 -0.05
CA ALA A 590 10.12 18.05 -0.40
C ALA A 590 9.27 19.32 -0.59
N ASN A 591 8.53 19.38 -1.70
CA ASN A 591 7.50 20.39 -1.92
C ASN A 591 6.12 19.90 -1.46
N ASP A 592 5.92 18.59 -1.41
CA ASP A 592 4.69 17.97 -0.94
C ASP A 592 4.62 17.98 0.60
N ILE A 593 3.45 18.34 1.11
CA ILE A 593 3.17 18.38 2.55
C ILE A 593 3.16 16.96 3.12
N ASP A 594 2.71 15.97 2.34
CA ASP A 594 2.64 14.58 2.77
C ASP A 594 4.04 13.98 2.99
N ASP A 595 4.97 14.16 2.04
CA ASP A 595 6.36 13.68 2.19
C ASP A 595 7.11 14.41 3.31
N ARG A 596 6.84 15.71 3.50
CA ARG A 596 7.36 16.46 4.66
C ARG A 596 6.82 15.91 5.97
N ALA A 597 5.53 15.55 6.04
CA ALA A 597 4.91 14.98 7.23
C ALA A 597 5.43 13.57 7.54
N LEU A 598 5.67 12.73 6.52
CA LEU A 598 6.31 11.42 6.69
C LEU A 598 7.76 11.56 7.16
N SER A 599 8.52 12.49 6.56
CA SER A 599 9.87 12.80 7.03
C SER A 599 9.88 13.27 8.48
N LEU A 600 8.91 14.11 8.86
CA LEU A 600 8.73 14.56 10.23
C LEU A 600 8.44 13.40 11.19
N LEU A 601 7.62 12.43 10.78
CA LEU A 601 7.33 11.25 11.59
C LEU A 601 8.60 10.43 11.88
N ALA A 602 9.44 10.21 10.87
CA ALA A 602 10.73 9.54 11.04
C ALA A 602 11.70 10.34 11.92
N LEU A 603 11.80 11.65 11.71
CA LEU A 603 12.66 12.53 12.53
C LEU A 603 12.21 12.59 13.99
N ASN A 604 10.90 12.60 14.24
CA ASN A 604 10.35 12.57 15.59
C ASN A 604 10.69 11.27 16.32
N SER A 605 10.66 10.13 15.62
CA SER A 605 11.13 8.86 16.17
C SER A 605 12.60 8.96 16.57
N PHE A 606 13.48 9.44 15.67
CA PHE A 606 14.90 9.67 15.98
C PHE A 606 15.12 10.63 17.15
N ALA A 607 14.24 11.62 17.35
CA ALA A 607 14.32 12.58 18.45
C ALA A 607 13.97 11.97 19.83
N GLN A 608 13.30 10.82 19.89
CA GLN A 608 13.03 10.13 21.15
C GLN A 608 14.29 9.49 21.76
N ASP A 609 15.27 9.15 20.93
CA ASP A 609 16.58 8.67 21.38
C ASP A 609 17.52 9.85 21.72
N PRO A 610 18.19 9.85 22.89
CA PRO A 610 19.11 10.93 23.26
C PRO A 610 20.27 11.16 22.29
N GLN A 611 20.74 10.14 21.57
CA GLN A 611 21.82 10.30 20.59
C GLN A 611 21.28 10.81 19.25
N GLY A 612 20.13 10.30 18.81
CA GLY A 612 19.40 10.82 17.65
C GLY A 612 19.03 12.29 17.78
N LEU A 613 18.58 12.72 18.96
CA LEU A 613 18.29 14.13 19.26
C LEU A 613 19.55 15.01 19.10
N ARG A 614 20.74 14.54 19.53
CA ARG A 614 21.99 15.28 19.35
C ARG A 614 22.33 15.48 17.88
N ASP A 615 22.15 14.46 17.06
CA ASP A 615 22.45 14.52 15.62
C ASP A 615 21.44 15.40 14.85
N ILE A 616 20.17 15.35 15.24
CA ILE A 616 19.14 16.27 14.73
C ILE A 616 19.47 17.72 15.10
N ASN A 617 19.95 17.95 16.33
CA ASN A 617 20.30 19.28 16.81
C ASN A 617 21.37 19.97 15.95
N ILE A 618 22.29 19.22 15.33
CA ILE A 618 23.28 19.76 14.38
C ILE A 618 22.59 20.44 13.19
N HIS A 619 21.43 19.93 12.78
CA HIS A 619 20.64 20.42 11.64
C HIS A 619 19.40 21.23 12.05
N MET A 620 19.28 21.60 13.34
CA MET A 620 18.08 22.22 13.91
C MET A 620 17.64 23.49 13.18
N LYS A 621 18.57 24.36 12.77
CA LYS A 621 18.24 25.60 12.05
C LYS A 621 17.44 25.34 10.77
N ASP A 622 17.81 24.30 10.05
CA ASP A 622 17.18 23.97 8.77
C ASP A 622 15.82 23.29 8.98
N ILE A 623 15.68 22.49 10.04
CA ILE A 623 14.46 21.75 10.37
C ILE A 623 13.41 22.69 10.98
N MET A 624 13.83 23.65 11.82
CA MET A 624 12.92 24.58 12.51
C MET A 624 12.07 25.41 11.56
N LYS A 625 12.63 25.86 10.42
CA LYS A 625 11.87 26.57 9.39
C LYS A 625 10.72 25.69 8.86
N GLY A 626 11.02 24.45 8.46
CA GLY A 626 10.01 23.52 7.96
C GLY A 626 8.98 23.12 9.03
N LEU A 627 9.39 22.99 10.30
CA LEU A 627 8.47 22.71 11.41
C LEU A 627 7.46 23.83 11.64
N ARG A 628 7.90 25.10 11.55
CA ARG A 628 7.00 26.26 11.68
C ARG A 628 5.97 26.29 10.55
N GLU A 629 6.37 26.01 9.31
CA GLU A 629 5.46 25.90 8.16
C GLU A 629 4.43 24.77 8.34
N LEU A 630 4.86 23.61 8.87
CA LEU A 630 4.00 22.43 9.07
C LEU A 630 3.11 22.50 10.31
N ARG A 631 3.35 23.46 11.23
CA ARG A 631 2.55 23.66 12.45
C ARG A 631 1.05 23.79 12.18
N LYS A 632 0.68 24.33 11.01
CA LYS A 632 -0.73 24.47 10.57
C LYS A 632 -1.40 23.15 10.20
N TYR A 633 -0.62 22.15 9.80
CA TYR A 633 -1.11 20.92 9.16
C TYR A 633 -0.92 19.68 10.03
N SER A 634 0.08 19.68 10.92
CA SER A 634 0.40 18.54 11.77
C SER A 634 0.59 18.96 13.24
N PRO A 635 -0.13 18.33 14.19
CA PRO A 635 0.12 18.51 15.62
C PRO A 635 1.49 17.95 16.05
N LEU A 636 2.04 17.00 15.29
CA LEU A 636 3.36 16.42 15.55
C LEU A 636 4.46 17.47 15.38
N ALA A 637 4.31 18.40 14.44
CA ALA A 637 5.25 19.49 14.25
C ALA A 637 5.33 20.38 15.49
N PHE A 638 4.19 20.62 16.15
CA PHE A 638 4.14 21.40 17.39
C PHE A 638 4.86 20.70 18.56
N GLU A 639 4.63 19.40 18.76
CA GLU A 639 5.34 18.65 19.81
C GLU A 639 6.84 18.57 19.52
N MET A 640 7.25 18.40 18.25
CA MET A 640 8.67 18.33 17.90
C MET A 640 9.39 19.68 18.12
N VAL A 641 8.76 20.81 17.82
CA VAL A 641 9.28 22.14 18.17
C VAL A 641 9.53 22.26 19.68
N LYS A 642 8.58 21.80 20.48
CA LYS A 642 8.67 21.83 21.95
C LYS A 642 9.77 20.91 22.50
N VAL A 643 9.98 19.74 21.91
CA VAL A 643 11.08 18.83 22.29
C VAL A 643 12.43 19.49 22.00
N LEU A 644 12.58 20.08 20.81
CA LEU A 644 13.82 20.76 20.41
C LEU A 644 14.07 22.04 21.23
N SER A 645 13.03 22.78 21.60
CA SER A 645 13.15 24.03 22.38
C SER A 645 13.54 23.79 23.84
N ASN A 646 13.04 22.70 24.45
CA ASN A 646 13.28 22.41 25.86
C ASN A 646 14.69 21.86 26.16
N GLY A 647 15.41 21.37 25.15
CA GLY A 647 16.73 20.75 25.29
C GLY A 647 17.93 21.70 25.41
N HIS A 648 17.73 23.02 25.30
CA HIS A 648 18.82 24.00 25.26
C HIS A 648 18.77 25.04 26.39
N ASP A 649 19.93 25.36 26.97
CA ASP A 649 20.10 26.41 27.98
C ASP A 649 20.36 27.82 27.39
N SER A 650 20.75 27.92 26.12
CA SER A 650 21.02 29.20 25.44
C SER A 650 19.86 29.61 24.52
N SER A 651 18.71 30.00 25.10
CA SER A 651 17.51 30.40 24.34
C SER A 651 17.76 31.57 23.36
N ALA A 652 18.79 32.40 23.58
CA ALA A 652 19.05 33.61 22.80
C ALA A 652 19.40 33.38 21.32
N ASP A 653 20.10 32.30 20.95
CA ASP A 653 20.51 32.06 19.55
C ASP A 653 19.37 31.54 18.66
N PHE A 654 18.29 31.06 19.27
CA PHE A 654 17.15 30.42 18.59
C PHE A 654 16.07 31.41 18.15
N TRP A 655 15.97 32.54 18.85
CA TRP A 655 14.92 33.53 18.66
C TRP A 655 15.51 34.82 18.09
N ASN A 656 16.25 34.71 16.99
CA ASN A 656 16.84 35.87 16.33
C ASN A 656 15.75 36.62 15.55
N HIS A 657 15.40 37.82 16.00
CA HIS A 657 14.50 38.69 15.25
C HIS A 657 15.32 39.56 14.32
N ARG A 658 15.06 39.47 13.02
CA ARG A 658 15.67 40.36 12.03
C ARG A 658 14.69 41.45 11.69
N GLU A 659 15.15 42.70 11.75
CA GLU A 659 14.39 43.81 11.19
C GLU A 659 14.22 43.55 9.69
N LEU A 660 12.98 43.35 9.26
CA LEU A 660 12.67 43.09 7.85
C LEU A 660 12.42 44.40 7.12
N VAL A 661 11.61 45.27 7.74
CA VAL A 661 11.18 46.53 7.14
C VAL A 661 10.96 47.60 8.21
N HIS A 662 11.36 48.83 7.91
CA HIS A 662 10.86 50.01 8.58
C HIS A 662 10.21 50.96 7.58
N VAL A 663 9.12 51.60 7.98
CA VAL A 663 8.46 52.64 7.21
C VAL A 663 8.28 53.86 8.10
N ASP A 664 8.72 55.01 7.61
CA ASP A 664 8.49 56.29 8.27
C ASP A 664 7.16 56.89 7.78
N SER A 665 6.20 57.06 8.69
CA SER A 665 4.91 57.74 8.45
C SER A 665 4.72 58.91 9.41
N SER A 666 5.81 59.56 9.80
CA SER A 666 5.83 60.73 10.70
C SER A 666 4.93 61.89 10.24
N GLU A 667 4.70 62.05 8.93
CA GLU A 667 3.78 63.06 8.38
C GLU A 667 2.32 62.92 8.87
N ASN A 668 1.89 61.68 9.19
CA ASN A 668 0.56 61.39 9.73
C ASN A 668 0.54 61.41 11.28
N GLY A 669 1.67 61.72 11.89
CA GLY A 669 1.89 61.74 13.34
C GLY A 669 2.01 60.34 13.94
N LYS A 670 1.59 60.20 15.21
CA LYS A 670 1.84 58.99 16.02
C LYS A 670 1.06 57.80 15.51
N VAL A 671 1.65 56.61 15.52
CA VAL A 671 0.93 55.35 15.32
C VAL A 671 0.33 54.92 16.67
N LEU A 672 -1.00 54.92 16.76
CA LEU A 672 -1.72 54.66 18.02
C LEU A 672 -2.24 53.24 18.11
N SER A 673 -2.51 52.58 16.99
CA SER A 673 -3.00 51.22 16.95
C SER A 673 -2.52 50.49 15.69
N ILE A 674 -2.24 49.19 15.83
CA ILE A 674 -1.87 48.29 14.74
C ILE A 674 -2.68 47.00 14.89
N ALA A 675 -3.09 46.43 13.76
CA ALA A 675 -3.66 45.09 13.69
C ALA A 675 -3.12 44.37 12.45
N CYS A 676 -2.92 43.05 12.55
CA CYS A 676 -2.44 42.21 11.45
C CYS A 676 -3.48 41.15 11.11
N PHE A 677 -3.69 40.88 9.82
CA PHE A 677 -4.58 39.81 9.36
C PHE A 677 -4.31 39.46 7.89
N ARG A 678 -4.20 38.16 7.56
CA ARG A 678 -4.03 37.65 6.18
C ARG A 678 -3.02 38.46 5.34
N ASP A 679 -1.76 38.49 5.77
CA ASP A 679 -0.63 39.22 5.14
C ASP A 679 -0.83 40.75 5.00
N LYS A 680 -1.84 41.32 5.65
CA LYS A 680 -2.09 42.76 5.70
C LYS A 680 -1.81 43.33 7.08
N ILE A 681 -1.24 44.52 7.09
CA ILE A 681 -1.00 45.32 8.29
C ILE A 681 -1.88 46.56 8.21
N PHE A 682 -2.68 46.77 9.25
CA PHE A 682 -3.50 47.96 9.42
C PHE A 682 -2.88 48.85 10.48
N SER A 683 -2.75 50.15 10.18
CA SER A 683 -2.15 51.13 11.09
C SER A 683 -3.05 52.35 11.22
N GLY A 684 -3.33 52.73 12.46
CA GLY A 684 -4.17 53.87 12.82
C GLY A 684 -3.32 55.03 13.36
N HIS A 685 -3.48 56.21 12.77
CA HIS A 685 -2.65 57.37 13.03
C HIS A 685 -3.37 58.48 13.82
N SER A 686 -2.58 59.39 14.40
CA SER A 686 -3.08 60.51 15.19
C SER A 686 -3.81 61.60 14.38
N ASP A 687 -3.56 61.69 13.08
CA ASP A 687 -4.21 62.64 12.16
C ASP A 687 -5.58 62.16 11.64
N GLY A 688 -6.01 60.96 12.04
CA GLY A 688 -7.24 60.30 11.58
C GLY A 688 -7.05 59.35 10.39
N THR A 689 -5.82 59.18 9.90
CA THR A 689 -5.53 58.30 8.78
C THR A 689 -5.45 56.83 9.22
N ILE A 690 -5.99 55.93 8.39
CA ILE A 690 -5.76 54.49 8.45
C ILE A 690 -4.95 54.11 7.21
N LYS A 691 -3.81 53.43 7.39
CA LYS A 691 -3.01 52.88 6.29
C LYS A 691 -3.06 51.36 6.29
N VAL A 692 -3.21 50.81 5.09
CA VAL A 692 -3.22 49.37 4.80
C VAL A 692 -1.95 49.02 4.03
N TRP A 693 -1.18 48.09 4.57
CA TRP A 693 0.06 47.63 3.97
C TRP A 693 -0.04 46.15 3.61
N THR A 694 0.62 45.73 2.54
CA THR A 694 0.87 44.32 2.20
C THR A 694 2.35 44.10 1.96
N GLY A 695 2.84 42.92 2.32
CA GLY A 695 4.19 42.52 1.99
C GLY A 695 4.59 41.22 2.67
N ARG A 696 5.34 40.39 1.95
CA ARG A 696 6.13 39.28 2.52
C ARG A 696 7.61 39.59 2.24
N GLY A 697 8.41 39.76 3.29
CA GLY A 697 9.86 40.00 3.17
C GLY A 697 10.29 41.44 3.46
N SER A 698 11.27 41.95 2.71
CA SER A 698 12.01 43.18 3.00
C SER A 698 11.36 44.49 2.53
N ILE A 699 10.12 44.45 2.01
CA ILE A 699 9.42 45.63 1.52
C ILE A 699 7.94 45.57 1.93
N LEU A 700 7.45 46.66 2.53
CA LEU A 700 6.02 46.89 2.77
C LEU A 700 5.47 47.81 1.68
N HIS A 701 4.46 47.32 0.95
CA HIS A 701 3.74 48.10 -0.05
C HIS A 701 2.51 48.74 0.59
N LEU A 702 2.40 50.07 0.48
CA LEU A 702 1.19 50.78 0.84
C LEU A 702 0.11 50.45 -0.20
N ILE A 703 -0.95 49.77 0.23
CA ILE A 703 -2.10 49.47 -0.64
C ILE A 703 -3.05 50.65 -0.65
N GLN A 704 -3.34 51.19 0.53
CA GLN A 704 -4.41 52.16 0.71
C GLN A 704 -4.11 53.11 1.87
N GLN A 705 -4.43 54.39 1.66
CA GLN A 705 -4.43 55.42 2.70
C GLN A 705 -5.82 56.05 2.77
N ILE A 706 -6.45 55.95 3.94
CA ILE A 706 -7.85 56.34 4.14
C ILE A 706 -7.93 57.38 5.24
N ARG A 707 -8.49 58.55 4.93
CA ARG A 707 -8.69 59.64 5.91
C ARG A 707 -10.17 60.00 6.04
N GLU A 708 -10.94 59.04 6.53
CA GLU A 708 -12.36 59.26 6.81
C GLU A 708 -12.63 59.70 8.25
N HIS A 709 -11.76 59.35 9.19
CA HIS A 709 -11.85 59.87 10.55
C HIS A 709 -11.33 61.30 10.62
N THR A 710 -12.04 62.15 11.35
CA THR A 710 -11.67 63.59 11.48
C THR A 710 -10.68 63.85 12.62
N LYS A 711 -10.42 62.85 13.46
CA LYS A 711 -9.47 62.87 14.57
C LYS A 711 -8.78 61.52 14.72
N ALA A 712 -7.79 61.47 15.60
CA ALA A 712 -6.95 60.30 15.91
C ALA A 712 -7.72 58.98 16.00
N VAL A 713 -7.23 57.97 15.27
CA VAL A 713 -7.70 56.57 15.34
C VAL A 713 -6.98 55.89 16.49
N THR A 714 -7.66 55.70 17.62
CA THR A 714 -7.05 55.23 18.87
C THR A 714 -7.11 53.72 19.05
N GLY A 715 -7.91 53.02 18.25
CA GLY A 715 -8.00 51.56 18.29
C GLY A 715 -8.38 50.99 16.93
N LEU A 716 -7.84 49.81 16.67
CA LEU A 716 -8.16 48.92 15.57
C LEU A 716 -8.37 47.53 16.16
N ALA A 717 -9.47 46.86 15.79
CA ALA A 717 -9.71 45.47 16.17
C ALA A 717 -10.34 44.70 15.01
N ILE A 718 -9.90 43.47 14.84
CA ILE A 718 -10.38 42.58 13.78
C ILE A 718 -11.40 41.63 14.39
N LEU A 719 -12.51 41.43 13.69
CA LEU A 719 -13.56 40.51 14.10
C LEU A 719 -13.02 39.06 14.02
N GLN A 720 -13.44 38.18 14.91
CA GLN A 720 -12.96 36.79 14.94
C GLN A 720 -13.24 36.00 13.64
N SER A 721 -14.25 36.38 12.85
CA SER A 721 -14.46 35.81 11.50
C SER A 721 -13.40 36.25 10.48
N GLY A 722 -12.62 37.28 10.79
CA GLY A 722 -11.55 37.82 9.96
C GLY A 722 -12.03 38.75 8.84
N GLU A 723 -13.33 38.87 8.60
CA GLU A 723 -13.82 39.59 7.41
C GLU A 723 -13.98 41.10 7.61
N MET A 724 -13.94 41.56 8.87
CA MET A 724 -14.27 42.93 9.23
C MET A 724 -13.24 43.52 10.19
N LEU A 725 -12.80 44.75 9.90
CA LEU A 725 -11.97 45.59 10.76
C LEU A 725 -12.84 46.68 11.40
N TYR A 726 -12.66 46.94 12.69
CA TYR A 726 -13.31 48.04 13.41
C TYR A 726 -12.27 49.09 13.76
N SER A 727 -12.56 50.35 13.46
CA SER A 727 -11.76 51.50 13.89
C SER A 727 -12.54 52.37 14.85
N GLY A 728 -11.89 52.84 15.90
CA GLY A 728 -12.46 53.75 16.89
C GLY A 728 -11.63 55.02 16.98
N SER A 729 -12.30 56.17 17.02
CA SER A 729 -11.65 57.47 16.97
C SER A 729 -12.12 58.44 18.05
N LEU A 730 -11.27 59.44 18.32
CA LEU A 730 -11.61 60.62 19.11
C LEU A 730 -12.65 61.53 18.42
N ASP A 731 -12.97 61.27 17.15
CA ASP A 731 -14.03 61.97 16.42
C ASP A 731 -15.43 61.53 16.82
N LYS A 732 -15.55 60.66 17.82
CA LYS A 732 -16.82 60.14 18.35
C LYS A 732 -17.49 59.16 17.39
N THR A 733 -16.73 58.51 16.51
CA THR A 733 -17.27 57.47 15.63
C THR A 733 -16.48 56.17 15.77
N ALA A 734 -17.20 55.05 15.65
CA ALA A 734 -16.62 53.76 15.31
C ALA A 734 -17.03 53.37 13.90
N ARG A 735 -16.07 53.01 13.05
CA ARG A 735 -16.34 52.58 11.67
C ARG A 735 -16.05 51.09 11.52
N VAL A 736 -16.84 50.43 10.69
CA VAL A 736 -16.70 49.03 10.32
C VAL A 736 -16.26 48.96 8.86
N TRP A 737 -15.19 48.24 8.62
CA TRP A 737 -14.56 48.09 7.33
C TRP A 737 -14.63 46.63 6.90
N SER A 738 -15.07 46.37 5.67
CA SER A 738 -14.91 45.04 5.08
C SER A 738 -13.49 44.90 4.55
N ILE A 739 -12.84 43.78 4.88
CA ILE A 739 -11.49 43.47 4.45
C ILE A 739 -11.56 42.67 3.15
N GLY A 740 -11.36 43.34 2.01
CA GLY A 740 -11.27 42.70 0.69
C GLY A 740 -9.88 42.14 0.38
N ASN A 741 -9.72 41.55 -0.80
CA ASN A 741 -8.44 40.99 -1.25
C ASN A 741 -7.36 42.07 -1.47
N GLU A 742 -7.72 43.25 -1.97
CA GLU A 742 -6.78 44.34 -2.21
C GLU A 742 -7.02 45.51 -1.25
N GLU A 743 -8.23 46.07 -1.21
CA GLU A 743 -8.58 47.26 -0.41
C GLU A 743 -9.57 46.97 0.74
N ILE A 744 -9.76 47.96 1.62
CA ILE A 744 -10.82 47.97 2.62
C ILE A 744 -11.85 49.07 2.30
N HIS A 745 -13.12 48.78 2.56
CA HIS A 745 -14.22 49.74 2.35
C HIS A 745 -15.07 49.88 3.60
N CYS A 746 -15.50 51.11 3.90
CA CYS A 746 -16.39 51.36 5.02
C CYS A 746 -17.80 50.82 4.72
N VAL A 747 -18.28 49.89 5.54
CA VAL A 747 -19.62 49.29 5.43
C VAL A 747 -20.61 49.96 6.37
N GLN A 748 -20.16 50.35 7.56
CA GLN A 748 -21.02 50.91 8.59
C GLN A 748 -20.30 51.95 9.45
N VAL A 749 -21.02 53.01 9.81
CA VAL A 749 -20.54 54.07 10.72
C VAL A 749 -21.47 54.12 11.92
N HIS A 750 -20.89 54.04 13.11
CA HIS A 750 -21.59 54.19 14.39
C HIS A 750 -21.21 55.53 15.03
N ASP A 751 -22.19 56.43 15.16
CA ASP A 751 -22.04 57.67 15.93
C ASP A 751 -22.14 57.36 17.42
N ILE A 752 -21.04 57.56 18.14
CA ILE A 752 -20.88 57.26 19.55
C ILE A 752 -20.66 58.59 20.26
N LYS A 753 -21.62 59.07 21.05
CA LYS A 753 -21.58 60.40 21.71
C LYS A 753 -20.29 60.78 22.45
N ASP A 754 -19.49 59.79 22.84
CA ASP A 754 -18.22 59.94 23.56
C ASP A 754 -17.01 59.56 22.70
N GLN A 755 -15.85 60.14 23.04
CA GLN A 755 -14.58 59.79 22.41
C GLN A 755 -14.16 58.37 22.78
N ILE A 756 -13.68 57.61 21.80
CA ILE A 756 -13.18 56.25 21.99
C ILE A 756 -11.68 56.33 22.29
N GLN A 757 -11.23 55.68 23.38
CA GLN A 757 -9.81 55.61 23.76
C GLN A 757 -9.18 54.26 23.42
N ASN A 758 -9.96 53.19 23.51
CA ASN A 758 -9.56 51.82 23.18
C ASN A 758 -10.80 51.02 22.82
N LEU A 759 -10.66 49.96 22.02
CA LEU A 759 -11.78 49.14 21.55
C LEU A 759 -11.40 47.67 21.46
N ALA A 760 -12.38 46.79 21.69
CA ALA A 760 -12.30 45.36 21.43
C ALA A 760 -13.65 44.87 20.90
N VAL A 761 -13.58 43.85 20.06
CA VAL A 761 -14.75 43.34 19.34
C VAL A 761 -14.81 41.82 19.46
N SER A 762 -16.02 41.28 19.64
CA SER A 762 -16.29 39.86 19.54
C SER A 762 -17.68 39.64 18.97
N ASN A 763 -17.78 38.86 17.90
CA ASN A 763 -19.03 38.49 17.21
C ASN A 763 -20.00 39.65 16.96
N SER A 764 -20.88 39.95 17.92
CA SER A 764 -21.94 40.95 17.84
C SER A 764 -21.81 42.10 18.86
N ILE A 765 -20.66 42.17 19.56
CA ILE A 765 -20.41 43.07 20.68
C ILE A 765 -19.18 43.93 20.40
N LEU A 766 -19.35 45.25 20.46
CA LEU A 766 -18.29 46.24 20.45
C LEU A 766 -18.13 46.82 21.86
N CYS A 767 -16.99 46.57 22.49
CA CYS A 767 -16.62 47.15 23.78
C CYS A 767 -15.63 48.28 23.56
N PHE A 768 -15.88 49.45 24.15
CA PHE A 768 -14.97 50.58 24.04
C PHE A 768 -14.84 51.36 25.35
N ILE A 769 -13.68 51.99 25.53
CA ILE A 769 -13.37 52.86 26.66
C ILE A 769 -13.73 54.30 26.29
N PRO A 770 -14.72 54.92 26.93
CA PRO A 770 -14.96 56.36 26.79
C PRO A 770 -13.89 57.17 27.55
N GLN A 771 -13.80 58.48 27.30
CA GLN A 771 -12.94 59.38 28.08
C GLN A 771 -13.32 59.42 29.59
N GLY A 772 -14.54 59.01 29.95
CA GLY A 772 -15.06 58.97 31.32
C GLY A 772 -14.84 57.65 32.05
N ALA A 773 -15.59 57.46 33.16
CA ALA A 773 -15.54 56.23 33.93
C ALA A 773 -16.33 55.08 33.27
N GLY A 774 -15.86 53.85 33.45
CA GLY A 774 -16.48 52.63 32.97
C GLY A 774 -16.17 52.24 31.52
N ILE A 775 -16.78 51.14 31.08
CA ILE A 775 -16.64 50.56 29.74
C ILE A 775 -18.02 50.57 29.10
N LYS A 776 -18.13 51.05 27.88
CA LYS A 776 -19.38 50.99 27.12
C LYS A 776 -19.38 49.79 26.21
N VAL A 777 -20.50 49.08 26.22
CA VAL A 777 -20.76 47.92 25.39
C VAL A 777 -21.88 48.27 24.42
N HIS A 778 -21.59 48.24 23.13
CA HIS A 778 -22.54 48.44 22.05
C HIS A 778 -22.87 47.08 21.44
N LEU A 779 -24.14 46.69 21.58
CA LEU A 779 -24.68 45.49 20.93
C LEU A 779 -25.17 45.87 19.52
N ARG A 780 -25.09 44.94 18.56
CA ARG A 780 -25.58 45.14 17.19
C ARG A 780 -27.05 45.63 17.08
N ASN A 781 -27.85 45.45 18.13
CA ASN A 781 -29.22 45.96 18.24
C ASN A 781 -29.32 47.48 18.56
N GLY A 782 -28.20 48.21 18.58
CA GLY A 782 -28.14 49.65 18.82
C GLY A 782 -28.21 50.07 20.29
N LYS A 783 -28.38 49.13 21.23
CA LYS A 783 -28.40 49.43 22.67
C LYS A 783 -26.97 49.56 23.21
N THR A 784 -26.71 50.65 23.92
CA THR A 784 -25.46 50.87 24.65
C THR A 784 -25.65 50.63 26.14
N LYS A 785 -24.80 49.79 26.74
CA LYS A 785 -24.77 49.54 28.19
C LYS A 785 -23.46 50.06 28.76
N LEU A 786 -23.53 50.87 29.82
CA LEU A 786 -22.35 51.29 30.57
C LEU A 786 -22.08 50.30 31.70
N LEU A 787 -20.86 49.78 31.78
CA LEU A 787 -20.39 48.86 32.80
C LEU A 787 -19.35 49.54 33.67
N ASN A 788 -19.41 49.31 34.99
CA ASN A 788 -18.40 49.75 35.97
C ASN A 788 -18.11 51.27 36.01
N SER A 789 -19.12 52.08 36.33
CA SER A 789 -19.01 53.54 36.42
C SER A 789 -18.10 54.06 37.54
N SER A 790 -17.55 53.19 38.40
CA SER A 790 -16.74 53.56 39.56
C SER A 790 -15.23 53.66 39.28
N LYS A 791 -14.77 53.09 38.17
CA LYS A 791 -13.35 52.96 37.81
C LYS A 791 -13.06 53.58 36.44
N TYR A 792 -11.80 53.93 36.24
CA TYR A 792 -11.30 54.52 35.00
C TYR A 792 -10.40 53.50 34.28
N PRO A 793 -10.94 52.72 33.32
CA PRO A 793 -10.18 51.73 32.57
C PRO A 793 -9.22 52.42 31.58
N LYS A 794 -8.06 51.81 31.37
CA LYS A 794 -7.00 52.26 30.45
C LYS A 794 -6.83 51.30 29.27
N CYS A 795 -6.93 50.01 29.53
CA CYS A 795 -6.84 48.94 28.55
C CYS A 795 -7.95 47.93 28.78
N LEU A 796 -8.33 47.22 27.73
CA LEU A 796 -9.33 46.16 27.79
C LEU A 796 -8.93 44.99 26.88
N ALA A 797 -9.41 43.79 27.20
CA ALA A 797 -9.35 42.61 26.35
C ALA A 797 -10.68 41.85 26.48
N LEU A 798 -11.16 41.28 25.38
CA LEU A 798 -12.43 40.55 25.31
C LEU A 798 -12.17 39.10 24.91
N VAL A 799 -12.47 38.16 25.80
CA VAL A 799 -12.26 36.72 25.57
C VAL A 799 -13.49 35.95 26.02
N GLN A 800 -14.05 35.11 25.15
CA GLN A 800 -15.18 34.21 25.46
C GLN A 800 -16.37 34.90 26.15
N GLY A 801 -16.70 36.14 25.76
CA GLY A 801 -17.82 36.90 26.35
C GLY A 801 -17.51 37.57 27.69
N LYS A 802 -16.26 37.54 28.15
CA LYS A 802 -15.78 38.24 29.35
C LYS A 802 -14.84 39.39 28.96
N VAL A 803 -15.03 40.55 29.60
CA VAL A 803 -14.16 41.72 29.44
C VAL A 803 -13.20 41.79 30.62
N TYR A 804 -11.91 41.75 30.31
CA TYR A 804 -10.86 42.04 31.27
C TYR A 804 -10.43 43.50 31.10
N CYS A 805 -10.32 44.25 32.19
CA CYS A 805 -9.92 45.65 32.14
C CYS A 805 -8.88 46.02 33.20
N GLY A 806 -7.88 46.77 32.76
CA GLY A 806 -6.87 47.38 33.63
C GLY A 806 -7.20 48.84 33.88
N CYS A 807 -7.20 49.25 35.14
CA CYS A 807 -7.61 50.59 35.57
C CYS A 807 -6.43 51.53 35.87
N GLN A 808 -6.73 52.84 35.89
CA GLN A 808 -5.77 53.91 36.21
C GLN A 808 -5.21 53.81 37.64
N ASP A 809 -5.94 53.21 38.57
CA ASP A 809 -5.54 52.99 39.96
C ASP A 809 -4.80 51.66 40.20
N GLY A 810 -4.49 50.93 39.12
CA GLY A 810 -3.83 49.63 39.16
C GLY A 810 -4.77 48.45 39.42
N ALA A 811 -6.09 48.68 39.50
CA ALA A 811 -7.05 47.59 39.65
C ALA A 811 -7.18 46.79 38.34
N ILE A 812 -7.30 45.46 38.46
CA ILE A 812 -7.57 44.55 37.36
C ILE A 812 -8.90 43.87 37.65
N GLN A 813 -9.82 43.93 36.69
CA GLN A 813 -11.17 43.41 36.86
C GLN A 813 -11.58 42.55 35.66
N GLU A 814 -12.33 41.49 35.95
CA GLU A 814 -13.06 40.66 34.98
C GLU A 814 -14.53 41.06 35.05
N ILE A 815 -15.17 41.25 33.90
CA ILE A 815 -16.59 41.60 33.79
C ILE A 815 -17.23 40.61 32.83
N ASP A 816 -18.18 39.82 33.33
CA ASP A 816 -18.98 38.94 32.49
C ASP A 816 -20.06 39.76 31.77
N LEU A 817 -20.09 39.71 30.44
CA LEU A 817 -21.03 40.48 29.64
C LEU A 817 -22.47 39.93 29.71
N ALA A 818 -22.65 38.63 29.94
CA ALA A 818 -23.96 38.00 29.99
C ALA A 818 -24.70 38.38 31.28
N THR A 819 -24.01 38.27 32.41
CA THR A 819 -24.56 38.55 33.75
C THR A 819 -24.37 40.01 34.18
N GLY A 820 -23.37 40.70 33.64
CA GLY A 820 -22.97 42.04 34.07
C GLY A 820 -22.24 42.06 35.42
N THR A 821 -21.92 40.90 36.00
CA THR A 821 -21.16 40.81 37.24
C THR A 821 -19.68 41.09 36.99
N PHE A 822 -19.03 41.77 37.93
CA PHE A 822 -17.60 42.02 37.87
C PHE A 822 -16.87 41.33 39.04
N ALA A 823 -15.76 40.67 38.75
CA ALA A 823 -14.81 40.13 39.71
C ALA A 823 -13.55 40.99 39.73
N THR A 824 -12.96 41.19 40.90
CA THR A 824 -11.71 41.94 41.04
C THR A 824 -10.56 40.96 41.20
N ILE A 825 -9.64 40.93 40.23
CA ILE A 825 -8.44 40.09 40.22
C ILE A 825 -7.37 40.75 41.11
N GLN A 826 -7.19 42.06 40.95
CA GLN A 826 -6.27 42.86 41.77
C GLN A 826 -6.95 44.14 42.24
N THR A 827 -6.88 44.43 43.53
CA THR A 827 -7.37 45.68 44.11
C THR A 827 -6.39 46.82 43.86
N GLY A 828 -6.88 47.95 43.36
CA GLY A 828 -6.05 49.14 43.14
C GLY A 828 -5.61 49.80 44.46
N HIS A 829 -4.34 50.16 44.56
CA HIS A 829 -3.78 50.86 45.73
C HIS A 829 -3.57 52.35 45.42
N ARG A 830 -4.30 53.24 46.11
CA ARG A 830 -3.95 54.66 46.19
C ARG A 830 -2.97 54.85 47.36
N LYS A 831 -1.66 54.90 47.10
CA LYS A 831 -0.66 55.20 48.16
C LYS A 831 -0.60 56.71 48.47
N LEU A 832 -0.26 57.04 49.73
CA LEU A 832 -0.24 58.36 50.39
C LEU A 832 0.52 59.50 49.66
N LEU A 833 1.29 59.22 48.59
CA LEU A 833 2.11 60.18 47.84
C LEU A 833 1.55 60.54 46.44
N GLY A 834 0.30 60.17 46.14
CA GLY A 834 -0.45 60.74 45.01
C GLY A 834 -0.06 60.26 43.59
N LYS A 835 0.94 59.40 43.42
CA LYS A 835 1.23 58.78 42.10
C LYS A 835 0.42 57.51 41.90
N ALA A 836 -0.56 57.57 41.00
CA ALA A 836 -1.32 56.40 40.54
C ALA A 836 -0.42 55.44 39.75
N ASN A 837 -0.59 54.12 39.93
CA ASN A 837 0.09 53.08 39.14
C ASN A 837 -0.87 52.50 38.08
N PRO A 838 -0.99 53.11 36.89
CA PRO A 838 -1.89 52.64 35.86
C PRO A 838 -1.43 51.33 35.23
N VAL A 839 -2.39 50.47 34.88
CA VAL A 839 -2.18 49.35 33.97
C VAL A 839 -2.18 49.91 32.54
N HIS A 840 -1.07 49.73 31.81
CA HIS A 840 -0.88 50.27 30.47
C HIS A 840 -1.32 49.32 29.36
N ALA A 841 -1.03 48.03 29.50
CA ALA A 841 -1.42 47.01 28.56
C ALA A 841 -1.95 45.77 29.31
N LEU A 842 -2.92 45.11 28.70
CA LEU A 842 -3.53 43.88 29.21
C LEU A 842 -3.81 42.96 28.04
N GLN A 843 -3.44 41.69 28.18
CA GLN A 843 -3.73 40.64 27.19
C GLN A 843 -4.07 39.34 27.90
N VAL A 844 -4.98 38.57 27.32
CA VAL A 844 -5.39 37.26 27.83
C VAL A 844 -5.01 36.21 26.82
N HIS A 845 -4.21 35.23 27.24
CA HIS A 845 -3.69 34.17 26.38
C HIS A 845 -3.56 32.86 27.18
N ASN A 846 -4.04 31.73 26.63
CA ASN A 846 -3.98 30.39 27.25
C ASN A 846 -4.44 30.33 28.73
N GLY A 847 -5.52 31.03 29.08
CA GLY A 847 -6.05 31.03 30.46
C GLY A 847 -5.21 31.83 31.47
N LEU A 848 -4.27 32.65 30.98
CA LEU A 848 -3.50 33.59 31.79
C LEU A 848 -3.80 35.04 31.36
N VAL A 849 -3.94 35.92 32.35
CA VAL A 849 -4.08 37.37 32.18
C VAL A 849 -2.71 38.00 32.42
N TYR A 850 -2.15 38.58 31.36
CA TYR A 850 -0.91 39.34 31.39
C TYR A 850 -1.23 40.80 31.59
N THR A 851 -0.58 41.44 32.56
CA THR A 851 -0.79 42.86 32.87
C THR A 851 0.52 43.60 32.98
N ALA A 852 0.65 44.68 32.21
CA ALA A 852 1.81 45.56 32.23
C ALA A 852 1.48 46.84 33.00
N SER A 853 2.22 47.11 34.07
CA SER A 853 2.09 48.26 34.96
C SER A 853 3.43 48.96 35.15
N THR A 854 3.44 50.13 35.80
CA THR A 854 4.71 50.81 36.08
C THR A 854 5.50 50.04 37.16
N SER A 855 6.81 49.90 36.96
CA SER A 855 7.73 49.01 37.70
C SER A 855 8.03 49.42 39.16
N LEU A 856 7.09 50.07 39.84
CA LEU A 856 7.23 50.55 41.22
C LEU A 856 7.55 49.43 42.24
N ASP A 857 7.18 48.18 41.94
CA ASP A 857 7.42 46.99 42.78
C ASP A 857 8.53 46.07 42.21
N GLY A 858 9.33 46.53 41.22
CA GLY A 858 10.42 45.73 40.60
C GLY A 858 9.99 44.73 39.51
N ALA A 859 8.68 44.45 39.38
CA ALA A 859 8.12 43.70 38.27
C ALA A 859 7.12 44.55 37.47
N ALA A 860 7.44 44.81 36.20
CA ALA A 860 6.58 45.59 35.32
C ALA A 860 5.39 44.78 34.80
N VAL A 861 5.58 43.46 34.58
CA VAL A 861 4.55 42.58 34.05
C VAL A 861 4.19 41.50 35.06
N LYS A 862 2.89 41.36 35.36
CA LYS A 862 2.34 40.35 36.27
C LYS A 862 1.39 39.42 35.51
N MET A 863 1.49 38.12 35.79
CA MET A 863 0.68 37.06 35.19
C MET A 863 -0.29 36.49 36.23
N TRP A 864 -1.57 36.42 35.87
CA TRP A 864 -2.64 35.94 36.74
C TRP A 864 -3.37 34.79 36.07
N SER A 865 -3.78 33.78 36.83
CA SER A 865 -4.63 32.70 36.30
C SER A 865 -6.09 33.15 36.21
N THR A 866 -6.75 32.84 35.09
CA THR A 866 -8.18 33.14 34.91
C THR A 866 -9.09 32.26 35.77
N SER A 867 -8.60 31.10 36.24
CA SER A 867 -9.41 30.12 36.97
C SER A 867 -9.50 30.42 38.47
N ASN A 868 -8.40 30.90 39.07
CA ASN A 868 -8.31 31.10 40.52
C ASN A 868 -7.82 32.51 40.91
N TYR A 869 -7.56 33.39 39.95
CA TYR A 869 -7.04 34.74 40.14
C TYR A 869 -5.73 34.85 40.94
N ASN A 870 -5.00 33.74 41.09
CA ASN A 870 -3.70 33.74 41.73
C ASN A 870 -2.62 34.24 40.77
N MET A 871 -1.62 34.92 41.32
CA MET A 871 -0.44 35.35 40.58
C MET A 871 0.43 34.13 40.27
N VAL A 872 0.66 33.86 38.99
CA VAL A 872 1.43 32.71 38.49
C VAL A 872 2.91 33.05 38.34
N GLY A 873 3.23 34.31 37.99
CA GLY A 873 4.60 34.76 37.84
C GLY A 873 4.69 36.25 37.50
N SER A 874 5.92 36.74 37.39
CA SER A 874 6.20 38.15 37.13
C SER A 874 7.49 38.33 36.34
N LEU A 875 7.51 39.26 35.37
CA LEU A 875 8.69 39.57 34.57
C LEU A 875 9.38 40.84 35.10
N PRO A 876 10.62 40.75 35.60
CA PRO A 876 11.36 41.89 36.14
C PRO A 876 11.98 42.72 35.00
N THR A 877 11.24 43.72 34.54
CA THR A 877 11.74 44.72 33.58
C THR A 877 11.97 46.07 34.26
N LEU A 878 13.13 46.68 34.02
CA LEU A 878 13.51 48.00 34.57
C LEU A 878 12.79 49.16 33.85
N SER A 879 12.37 48.93 32.60
CA SER A 879 11.72 49.92 31.74
C SER A 879 10.21 49.96 31.89
N GLU A 880 9.61 51.13 31.68
CA GLU A 880 8.15 51.28 31.68
C GLU A 880 7.55 50.68 30.39
N VAL A 881 6.78 49.59 30.55
CA VAL A 881 6.10 48.89 29.45
C VAL A 881 4.82 49.63 29.07
N ARG A 882 4.63 49.87 27.77
CA ARG A 882 3.50 50.61 27.20
C ARG A 882 2.61 49.75 26.32
N ALA A 883 3.21 48.84 25.56
CA ALA A 883 2.52 47.87 24.72
C ALA A 883 3.04 46.46 25.04
N MET A 884 2.20 45.45 24.83
CA MET A 884 2.56 44.06 25.08
C MET A 884 1.82 43.17 24.09
N VAL A 885 2.53 42.16 23.58
CA VAL A 885 1.93 41.07 22.81
C VAL A 885 2.47 39.73 23.32
N VAL A 886 1.58 38.78 23.54
CA VAL A 886 1.86 37.42 24.00
C VAL A 886 1.57 36.46 22.85
N SER A 887 2.55 35.60 22.55
CA SER A 887 2.46 34.47 21.61
C SER A 887 2.38 33.14 22.36
N SER A 888 2.40 32.02 21.64
CA SER A 888 2.46 30.67 22.22
C SER A 888 3.73 30.36 23.03
N GLU A 889 4.84 31.05 22.76
CA GLU A 889 6.14 30.75 23.35
C GLU A 889 6.88 31.98 23.90
N LEU A 890 6.61 33.14 23.33
CA LEU A 890 7.29 34.41 23.63
C LEU A 890 6.33 35.50 24.12
N VAL A 891 6.85 36.38 24.97
CA VAL A 891 6.20 37.61 25.44
C VAL A 891 7.02 38.81 24.97
N TYR A 892 6.39 39.69 24.20
CA TYR A 892 6.98 40.89 23.63
C TYR A 892 6.55 42.13 24.43
N LEU A 893 7.51 42.89 24.94
CA LEU A 893 7.27 44.06 25.79
C LEU A 893 7.81 45.34 25.14
N GLY A 894 6.91 46.19 24.68
CA GLY A 894 7.23 47.50 24.10
C GLY A 894 7.46 48.54 25.20
N CYS A 895 8.69 49.03 25.31
CA CYS A 895 9.11 49.96 26.35
C CYS A 895 9.08 51.42 25.88
N LYS A 896 9.00 52.33 26.85
CA LYS A 896 9.04 53.79 26.62
C LYS A 896 10.33 54.30 25.97
N GLY A 897 11.44 53.58 26.07
CA GLY A 897 12.74 53.99 25.53
C GLY A 897 13.00 53.64 24.06
N GLY A 898 11.99 53.20 23.31
CA GLY A 898 12.19 52.69 21.95
C GLY A 898 12.85 51.32 21.92
N THR A 899 12.69 50.54 22.99
CA THR A 899 13.20 49.17 23.11
C THR A 899 12.04 48.19 23.17
N VAL A 900 12.20 47.02 22.55
CA VAL A 900 11.29 45.89 22.69
C VAL A 900 12.05 44.77 23.39
N GLU A 901 11.62 44.39 24.58
CA GLU A 901 12.20 43.24 25.29
C GLU A 901 11.40 41.97 24.97
N ILE A 902 12.10 40.88 24.65
CA ILE A 902 11.52 39.59 24.33
C ILE A 902 11.82 38.63 25.47
N TRP A 903 10.79 37.96 25.96
CA TRP A 903 10.85 37.07 27.12
C TRP A 903 10.30 35.69 26.76
N ASP A 904 10.94 34.64 27.29
CA ASP A 904 10.44 33.28 27.20
C ASP A 904 9.25 33.10 28.14
N GLN A 905 8.10 32.63 27.63
CA GLN A 905 6.88 32.49 28.43
C GLN A 905 7.01 31.43 29.53
N LYS A 906 7.74 30.34 29.29
CA LYS A 906 7.88 29.21 30.23
C LYS A 906 8.97 29.46 31.26
N ARG A 907 10.16 29.86 30.79
CA ARG A 907 11.35 30.06 31.63
C ARG A 907 11.33 31.41 32.33
N GLN A 908 10.54 32.39 31.84
CA GLN A 908 10.47 33.75 32.37
C GLN A 908 11.85 34.46 32.35
N ILE A 909 12.67 34.14 31.35
CA ILE A 909 13.99 34.73 31.13
C ILE A 909 13.94 35.65 29.92
N ARG A 910 14.64 36.78 29.99
CA ARG A 910 14.78 37.71 28.87
C ARG A 910 15.71 37.10 27.82
N ILE A 911 15.21 36.96 26.60
CA ILE A 911 15.90 36.35 25.46
C ILE A 911 16.70 37.40 24.69
N GLU A 912 16.02 38.48 24.27
CA GLU A 912 16.57 39.49 23.37
C GLU A 912 16.02 40.88 23.71
N THR A 913 16.72 41.94 23.28
CA THR A 913 16.23 43.31 23.32
C THR A 913 16.42 43.96 21.95
N LEU A 914 15.32 44.25 21.27
CA LEU A 914 15.32 44.92 19.97
C LEU A 914 15.36 46.43 20.18
N GLN A 915 16.22 47.09 19.41
CA GLN A 915 16.31 48.55 19.37
C GLN A 915 15.55 49.03 18.15
N THR A 916 14.55 49.90 18.34
CA THR A 916 13.79 50.51 17.24
C THR A 916 14.58 51.57 16.46
N GLY A 917 15.81 51.87 16.88
CA GLY A 917 16.67 52.88 16.27
C GLY A 917 16.26 54.33 16.58
N THR A 918 15.24 54.55 17.40
CA THR A 918 14.73 55.88 17.78
C THR A 918 14.50 55.98 19.28
N SER A 919 14.40 57.21 19.81
CA SER A 919 13.96 57.47 21.18
C SER A 919 12.42 57.50 21.33
N GLY A 920 11.70 57.17 20.24
CA GLY A 920 10.25 57.10 20.20
C GLY A 920 9.71 55.99 21.10
N LYS A 921 8.61 56.27 21.81
CA LYS A 921 7.96 55.27 22.67
C LYS A 921 7.22 54.27 21.79
N VAL A 922 7.39 52.97 22.03
CA VAL A 922 6.55 51.93 21.41
C VAL A 922 5.12 52.09 21.95
N GLN A 923 4.16 52.42 21.07
CA GLN A 923 2.75 52.70 21.44
C GLN A 923 1.86 51.49 21.27
N CYS A 924 2.05 50.73 20.19
CA CYS A 924 1.22 49.59 19.84
C CYS A 924 2.08 48.52 19.15
N MET A 925 1.63 47.28 19.27
CA MET A 925 2.31 46.11 18.75
C MET A 925 1.26 45.07 18.35
N ALA A 926 1.54 44.29 17.31
CA ALA A 926 0.71 43.17 16.88
C ALA A 926 1.59 42.05 16.33
N LEU A 927 1.14 40.80 16.50
CA LEU A 927 1.69 39.65 15.80
C LEU A 927 0.78 39.30 14.62
N ASP A 928 1.36 38.71 13.59
CA ASP A 928 0.58 38.07 12.53
C ASP A 928 -0.06 36.76 12.99
N ASP A 929 -0.96 36.21 12.18
CA ASP A 929 -1.68 34.97 12.47
C ASP A 929 -0.74 33.76 12.67
N ASN A 930 0.49 33.79 12.14
CA ASN A 930 1.48 32.71 12.27
C ASN A 930 2.48 32.93 13.41
N GLU A 931 2.45 34.09 14.08
CA GLU A 931 3.42 34.53 15.09
C GLU A 931 4.87 34.59 14.57
N GLU A 932 5.04 34.77 13.26
CA GLU A 932 6.35 34.88 12.61
C GLU A 932 6.80 36.34 12.47
N PHE A 933 5.85 37.28 12.45
CA PHE A 933 6.11 38.70 12.25
C PHE A 933 5.57 39.53 13.42
N LEU A 934 6.48 40.25 14.07
CA LEU A 934 6.14 41.27 15.05
C LEU A 934 6.12 42.64 14.38
N VAL A 935 4.96 43.30 14.40
CA VAL A 935 4.81 44.66 13.89
C VAL A 935 4.67 45.62 15.06
N ILE A 936 5.43 46.70 15.04
CA ILE A 936 5.47 47.71 16.09
C ILE A 936 5.19 49.11 15.52
N GLY A 937 4.48 49.91 16.31
CA GLY A 937 4.16 51.31 16.00
C GLY A 937 4.69 52.23 17.08
N THR A 938 5.38 53.28 16.68
CA THR A 938 6.07 54.19 17.59
C THR A 938 5.43 55.58 17.66
N SER A 939 5.76 56.33 18.71
CA SER A 939 5.22 57.66 18.95
C SER A 939 5.74 58.76 18.01
N ASP A 940 6.78 58.48 17.23
CA ASP A 940 7.32 59.34 16.18
C ASP A 940 6.73 59.03 14.79
N GLY A 941 5.83 58.04 14.70
CA GLY A 941 5.11 57.73 13.45
C GLY A 941 5.75 56.63 12.59
N ARG A 942 6.71 55.87 13.13
CA ARG A 942 7.31 54.74 12.42
C ARG A 942 6.54 53.44 12.65
N ILE A 943 6.55 52.61 11.61
CA ILE A 943 6.06 51.24 11.64
C ILE A 943 7.26 50.34 11.32
N GLN A 944 7.57 49.39 12.20
CA GLN A 944 8.65 48.43 11.96
C GLN A 944 8.09 47.01 12.03
N ALA A 945 8.53 46.15 11.12
CA ALA A 945 8.22 44.73 11.10
C ALA A 945 9.49 43.92 11.32
N TRP A 946 9.44 43.05 12.32
CA TRP A 946 10.51 42.16 12.73
C TRP A 946 10.10 40.73 12.43
N GLY A 947 10.90 40.02 11.66
CA GLY A 947 10.68 38.60 11.35
C GLY A 947 11.46 37.71 12.30
N LEU A 948 10.82 36.67 12.79
CA LEU A 948 11.48 35.60 13.52
C LEU A 948 12.23 34.69 12.54
N SER A 949 13.56 34.64 12.63
CA SER A 949 14.42 33.87 11.71
C SER A 949 14.54 32.38 12.01
#